data_AF-A0A812SFF3-F1
#
_entry.id   AF-A0A812SFF3-F1
#
_cell.length_a   1.000
_cell.length_b   1.000
_cell.length_c   1.000
_cell.angle_alpha   90.00
_cell.angle_beta   90.00
_cell.angle_gamma   90.00
#
_symmetry.space_group_name_H-M   'P 1'
#
loop_
_entity.id
_entity.type
_entity.pdbx_description
1 polymer ?
#
loop_
_entity_poly.entity_id
_entity_poly.type
_entity_poly.pdbx_seq_one_letter_code
_entity_poly.pdbx_strand_id
1 'polypeptide(L)'
;MWSRIGGGKNACAGLPLRLVLKGETFSPLYWKSKHQALIDMQRQCGYPSLFKTMASWEYSFPYHLFVLDEMEKGGRGRMQLAGLETLHTAHVFTQLNRGLYSGRNKTSAQDGWKDHILSADSVPEERRPQTVVNCLEFQHEKRKLPTQDYHGSGRVHSLDYVENVDQVGLERKLAATVPDAEDQPALQGTWKADRTVAATVAGRWRTDKAQGHRAFFPETLEITTIRTYVATYTPKFSDSFAREWLNDEASAFSVARRVLFDYQPAEPEMWLYLFAQCRYGGTMVPLIMPWPGMETPAAVVKAYEDSSWRCENMSLLEFCRKTNSDGQIAKWVVKLHKLHAFANNCPTRGEKLVACDMLSVFNDRWFGQWLALRKPFQQLNGLLSKEVQEKVPLQYAHFANAVLQCPDYWDDEDRVRADLQLEATGNDKILTFLAKVKAQRALVEKFMNGLLTKEDEERLERSICKLLDAAKAAREAPNEAAWEHIVDEAAANSRPQAVIGPPGTGKTTVIDKCVRRCLRQGGRVLFALPTAQQASRVRTKHPEADVDTCAGAFFLYKDSVEVMDCLTQYDMIAVDEVSQLSQKDFDRIVQMYLLWSSPVTSGSSRIELWRCKDETLRQKLVALRTAMPTKQLLKRIALRHKAWSGHREPTAWDLQELYRKVPHTTIATCGLGVQRFDDENKVVLGRPPVPLRMKLHRGLRVHLTRNVDKPADFVNGMEATVSSYDPCSRCVHVVTKTWRNLAVYPITDWVEGCGYVTAHPMRPGYASTVHKLQGAELEHVTIWLDIPYMKAAGYVALSRVQRDSDYLLGGIVTRKHFLPAM
;
A
#
# COMPACT_ATOMS: atom_id res chain seq x y z
N MET A 1 14.40 26.95 1.23
CA MET A 1 14.42 25.50 0.95
C MET A 1 15.60 24.78 1.63
N TRP A 2 16.86 25.20 1.43
CA TRP A 2 18.03 24.54 2.01
C TRP A 2 18.08 24.52 3.53
N SER A 3 17.78 25.65 4.15
CA SER A 3 17.67 25.73 5.61
C SER A 3 16.52 24.87 6.14
N ARG A 4 15.48 24.61 5.35
CA ARG A 4 14.36 23.72 5.72
C ARG A 4 14.75 22.25 5.62
N ILE A 5 15.44 21.84 4.55
CA ILE A 5 15.91 20.45 4.39
C ILE A 5 17.02 20.13 5.39
N GLY A 6 18.03 21.00 5.48
CA GLY A 6 19.13 20.85 6.43
C GLY A 6 18.65 20.95 7.89
N GLY A 7 17.84 21.97 8.19
CA GLY A 7 17.23 22.12 9.51
C GLY A 7 16.33 20.95 9.89
N GLY A 8 15.52 20.45 8.95
CA GLY A 8 14.67 19.29 9.18
C GLY A 8 15.45 18.00 9.45
N LYS A 9 16.53 17.73 8.72
CA LYS A 9 17.39 16.55 8.97
C LYS A 9 18.13 16.64 10.30
N ASN A 10 18.61 17.83 10.66
CA ASN A 10 19.45 17.99 11.84
C ASN A 10 18.62 18.15 13.12
N ALA A 11 17.53 18.91 13.09
CA ALA A 11 16.70 19.19 14.26
C ALA A 11 15.66 18.10 14.55
N CYS A 12 15.32 17.27 13.55
CA CYS A 12 14.34 16.19 13.68
C CYS A 12 14.95 14.82 13.34
N ALA A 13 16.20 14.58 13.78
CA ALA A 13 16.89 13.32 13.57
C ALA A 13 16.06 12.13 14.11
N GLY A 14 15.86 11.10 13.28
CA GLY A 14 15.03 9.93 13.60
C GLY A 14 13.59 9.99 13.10
N LEU A 15 13.08 11.15 12.66
CA LEU A 15 11.81 11.24 11.96
C LEU A 15 12.01 11.16 10.43
N PRO A 16 11.16 10.41 9.70
CA PRO A 16 11.21 10.38 8.26
C PRO A 16 11.10 11.78 7.64
N LEU A 17 12.02 12.12 6.74
CA LEU A 17 12.15 13.43 6.09
C LEU A 17 10.84 13.86 5.42
N ARG A 18 10.11 12.89 4.85
CA ARG A 18 8.77 13.12 4.28
C ARG A 18 7.80 13.77 5.28
N LEU A 19 7.82 13.34 6.54
CA LEU A 19 6.93 13.86 7.59
C LEU A 19 7.37 15.26 8.03
N VAL A 20 8.68 15.47 8.14
CA VAL A 20 9.27 16.78 8.49
C VAL A 20 8.92 17.83 7.43
N LEU A 21 8.90 17.43 6.15
CA LEU A 21 8.59 18.30 5.02
C LEU A 21 7.10 18.29 4.62
N LYS A 22 6.19 17.75 5.45
CA LYS A 22 4.76 17.62 5.11
C LYS A 22 4.09 18.97 4.74
N GLY A 23 4.55 20.07 5.31
CA GLY A 23 4.02 21.41 5.04
C GLY A 23 4.62 22.13 3.82
N GLU A 24 5.63 21.56 3.18
CA GLU A 24 6.38 22.21 2.11
C GLU A 24 5.75 21.95 0.74
N THR A 25 5.65 22.97 -0.12
CA THR A 25 4.93 22.94 -1.41
C THR A 25 5.44 21.89 -2.40
N PHE A 26 6.69 21.47 -2.28
CA PHE A 26 7.31 20.43 -3.13
C PHE A 26 7.15 19.01 -2.56
N SER A 27 6.54 18.85 -1.38
CA SER A 27 6.32 17.56 -0.74
C SER A 27 5.05 16.88 -1.23
N PRO A 28 5.07 15.58 -1.57
CA PRO A 28 3.85 14.83 -1.87
C PRO A 28 2.82 14.86 -0.74
N LEU A 29 3.26 14.94 0.52
CA LEU A 29 2.34 15.02 1.66
C LEU A 29 1.62 16.38 1.76
N TYR A 30 2.24 17.46 1.26
CA TYR A 30 1.58 18.76 1.14
C TYR A 30 0.39 18.62 0.20
N TRP A 31 0.63 18.09 -1.00
CA TRP A 31 -0.43 17.89 -2.00
C TRP A 31 -1.48 16.90 -1.57
N LYS A 32 -1.08 15.81 -0.90
CA LYS A 32 -2.04 14.89 -0.27
C LYS A 32 -2.97 15.63 0.69
N SER A 33 -2.42 16.47 1.56
CA SER A 33 -3.23 17.26 2.51
C SER A 33 -4.13 18.27 1.80
N LYS A 34 -3.65 18.88 0.73
CA LYS A 34 -4.43 19.82 -0.10
C LYS A 34 -5.59 19.12 -0.81
N HIS A 35 -5.34 17.95 -1.36
CA HIS A 35 -6.36 17.13 -2.01
C HIS A 35 -7.42 16.68 -1.00
N GLN A 36 -7.02 16.22 0.19
CA GLN A 36 -7.98 15.83 1.24
C GLN A 36 -8.86 16.98 1.71
N ALA A 37 -8.32 18.21 1.80
CA ALA A 37 -9.12 19.39 2.11
C ALA A 37 -10.13 19.72 1.01
N LEU A 38 -9.76 19.50 -0.26
CA LEU A 38 -10.66 19.70 -1.41
C LEU A 38 -11.77 18.65 -1.45
N ILE A 39 -11.48 17.40 -1.13
CA ILE A 39 -12.50 16.35 -0.95
C ILE A 39 -13.47 16.75 0.17
N ASP A 40 -12.95 17.23 1.31
CA ASP A 40 -13.80 17.70 2.41
C ASP A 40 -14.66 18.91 2.00
N MET A 41 -14.10 19.84 1.22
CA MET A 41 -14.83 20.97 0.63
C MET A 41 -16.01 20.49 -0.23
N GLN A 42 -15.75 19.52 -1.12
CA GLN A 42 -16.76 18.99 -2.02
C GLN A 42 -17.86 18.22 -1.28
N ARG A 43 -17.52 17.54 -0.17
CA ARG A 43 -18.50 16.92 0.74
C ARG A 43 -19.37 17.96 1.46
N GLN A 44 -18.86 19.18 1.68
CA GLN A 44 -19.58 20.26 2.35
C GLN A 44 -20.46 21.06 1.38
N CYS A 45 -19.92 21.43 0.22
CA CYS A 45 -20.54 22.39 -0.70
C CYS A 45 -21.12 21.75 -1.97
N GLY A 46 -20.97 20.44 -2.17
CA GLY A 46 -21.29 19.79 -3.44
C GLY A 46 -20.22 20.04 -4.49
N TYR A 47 -20.58 20.01 -5.77
CA TYR A 47 -19.63 20.23 -6.87
C TYR A 47 -19.37 21.72 -7.12
N PRO A 48 -18.17 22.11 -7.58
CA PRO A 48 -17.91 23.47 -8.01
C PRO A 48 -18.84 23.83 -9.17
N SER A 49 -19.43 25.02 -9.10
CA SER A 49 -20.41 25.51 -10.07
C SER A 49 -19.73 26.25 -11.22
N LEU A 50 -18.50 26.70 -11.01
CA LEU A 50 -17.66 27.37 -12.01
C LEU A 50 -16.21 26.88 -11.89
N PHE A 51 -15.62 26.52 -13.04
CA PHE A 51 -14.19 26.30 -13.18
C PHE A 51 -13.63 27.35 -14.14
N LYS A 52 -12.56 28.02 -13.73
CA LYS A 52 -11.88 29.01 -14.58
C LYS A 52 -10.38 28.84 -14.55
N THR A 53 -9.77 29.10 -15.70
CA THR A 53 -8.32 29.22 -15.85
C THR A 53 -8.01 30.66 -16.25
N MET A 54 -7.23 31.35 -15.43
CA MET A 54 -6.77 32.72 -15.70
C MET A 54 -5.33 32.67 -16.21
N ALA A 55 -5.12 33.32 -17.35
CA ALA A 55 -3.82 33.57 -17.97
C ALA A 55 -3.78 35.03 -18.44
N SER A 56 -2.59 35.60 -18.53
CA SER A 56 -2.44 36.99 -18.93
C SER A 56 -2.57 37.09 -20.45
N TRP A 57 -3.23 38.14 -20.93
CA TRP A 57 -3.33 38.42 -22.35
C TRP A 57 -1.95 38.76 -22.93
N GLU A 58 -1.26 39.67 -22.26
CA GLU A 58 0.13 40.00 -22.53
C GLU A 58 1.07 39.09 -21.74
N TYR A 59 2.34 39.04 -22.13
CA TYR A 59 3.35 38.24 -21.46
C TYR A 59 3.61 38.65 -20.00
N SER A 60 3.20 39.85 -19.59
CA SER A 60 3.31 40.31 -18.20
C SER A 60 2.23 41.32 -17.82
N PHE A 61 1.95 41.44 -16.51
CA PHE A 61 1.12 42.51 -15.94
C PHE A 61 1.90 43.82 -15.82
N PRO A 62 1.27 44.99 -15.62
CA PRO A 62 1.98 46.20 -15.19
C PRO A 62 2.84 45.92 -13.96
N TYR A 63 4.12 46.30 -14.00
CA TYR A 63 5.09 45.89 -12.98
C TYR A 63 4.83 46.59 -11.66
N HIS A 64 4.92 45.82 -10.57
CA HIS A 64 5.03 46.39 -9.24
C HIS A 64 6.28 47.29 -9.19
N LEU A 65 6.22 48.39 -8.42
CA LEU A 65 7.33 49.35 -8.30
C LEU A 65 8.66 48.67 -7.94
N PHE A 66 8.60 47.65 -7.09
CA PHE A 66 9.76 46.82 -6.76
C PHE A 66 10.40 46.13 -7.98
N VAL A 67 9.61 45.57 -8.91
CA VAL A 67 10.17 44.92 -10.10
C VAL A 67 10.82 45.96 -11.01
N LEU A 68 10.22 47.15 -11.16
CA LEU A 68 10.80 48.26 -11.93
C LEU A 68 12.12 48.77 -11.31
N ASP A 69 12.17 48.90 -9.99
CA ASP A 69 13.37 49.30 -9.25
C ASP A 69 14.50 48.26 -9.39
N GLU A 70 14.19 46.97 -9.29
CA GLU A 70 15.18 45.91 -9.52
C GLU A 70 15.63 45.80 -10.98
N MET A 71 14.77 46.14 -11.94
CA MET A 71 15.16 46.28 -13.34
C MET A 71 16.16 47.41 -13.53
N GLU A 72 15.90 48.57 -12.93
CA GLU A 72 16.77 49.74 -13.01
C GLU A 72 18.13 49.45 -12.39
N LYS A 73 18.17 48.94 -11.16
CA LYS A 73 19.41 48.53 -10.48
C LYS A 73 20.18 47.46 -11.23
N GLY A 74 19.47 46.50 -11.83
CA GLY A 74 20.05 45.36 -12.52
C GLY A 74 20.42 45.64 -13.99
N GLY A 75 20.04 46.79 -14.55
CA GLY A 75 20.15 47.07 -15.98
C GLY A 75 19.35 46.08 -16.85
N ARG A 76 18.24 45.55 -16.34
CA ARG A 76 17.48 44.46 -16.97
C ARG A 76 16.16 44.95 -17.56
N GLY A 77 15.82 44.45 -18.75
CA GLY A 77 14.56 44.70 -19.45
C GLY A 77 13.38 43.84 -18.97
N ARG A 78 12.18 44.14 -19.48
CA ARG A 78 10.83 43.61 -19.13
C ARG A 78 10.59 42.09 -19.28
N MET A 79 11.62 41.29 -19.45
CA MET A 79 11.56 39.81 -19.49
C MET A 79 12.83 39.19 -18.91
N GLN A 80 13.79 40.02 -18.51
CA GLN A 80 15.09 39.59 -18.00
C GLN A 80 15.04 39.33 -16.48
N LEU A 81 13.85 39.49 -15.86
CA LEU A 81 13.55 39.18 -14.46
C LEU A 81 12.40 38.17 -14.34
N ALA A 82 12.37 37.16 -15.23
CA ALA A 82 11.30 36.17 -15.36
C ALA A 82 10.78 35.60 -14.01
N GLY A 83 11.66 35.37 -13.03
CA GLY A 83 11.26 34.92 -11.69
C GLY A 83 10.40 35.90 -10.90
N LEU A 84 10.83 37.17 -10.79
CA LEU A 84 10.09 38.21 -10.08
C LEU A 84 8.79 38.55 -10.80
N GLU A 85 8.81 38.57 -12.13
CA GLU A 85 7.64 38.76 -12.98
C GLU A 85 6.60 37.65 -12.76
N THR A 86 7.06 36.41 -12.61
CA THR A 86 6.19 35.27 -12.33
C THR A 86 5.56 35.36 -10.94
N LEU A 87 6.32 35.76 -9.92
CA LEU A 87 5.79 36.01 -8.57
C LEU A 87 4.75 37.14 -8.57
N HIS A 88 5.02 38.22 -9.29
CA HIS A 88 4.10 39.34 -9.44
C HIS A 88 2.80 38.89 -10.10
N THR A 89 2.90 38.14 -11.20
CA THR A 89 1.76 37.55 -11.93
C THR A 89 0.92 36.65 -11.03
N ALA A 90 1.56 35.74 -10.28
CA ALA A 90 0.89 34.87 -9.31
C ALA A 90 0.16 35.66 -8.21
N HIS A 91 0.77 36.73 -7.72
CA HIS A 91 0.17 37.62 -6.75
C HIS A 91 -1.05 38.32 -7.32
N VAL A 92 -0.93 38.96 -8.49
CA VAL A 92 -2.02 39.67 -9.16
C VAL A 92 -3.21 38.75 -9.38
N PHE A 93 -3.02 37.56 -9.96
CA PHE A 93 -4.14 36.63 -10.15
C PHE A 93 -4.78 36.18 -8.84
N THR A 94 -3.99 35.95 -7.80
CA THR A 94 -4.52 35.61 -6.47
C THR A 94 -5.38 36.74 -5.91
N GLN A 95 -4.95 38.00 -6.10
CA GLN A 95 -5.71 39.17 -5.65
C GLN A 95 -6.93 39.45 -6.51
N LEU A 96 -6.85 39.28 -7.83
CA LEU A 96 -8.00 39.37 -8.73
C LEU A 96 -9.09 38.39 -8.32
N ASN A 97 -8.70 37.14 -8.04
CA ASN A 97 -9.69 36.15 -7.64
C ASN A 97 -10.29 36.44 -6.25
N ARG A 98 -9.47 36.90 -5.30
CA ARG A 98 -9.93 37.29 -3.96
C ARG A 98 -10.81 38.54 -4.00
N GLY A 99 -10.43 39.58 -4.72
CA GLY A 99 -11.13 40.86 -4.77
C GLY A 99 -12.18 40.90 -5.87
N LEU A 100 -11.74 41.06 -7.11
CA LEU A 100 -12.60 41.32 -8.26
C LEU A 100 -13.63 40.20 -8.51
N TYR A 101 -13.26 38.93 -8.34
CA TYR A 101 -14.23 37.84 -8.54
C TYR A 101 -15.12 37.59 -7.33
N SER A 102 -14.54 37.46 -6.14
CA SER A 102 -15.25 36.94 -4.97
C SER A 102 -15.53 37.95 -3.85
N GLY A 103 -15.04 39.19 -3.93
CA GLY A 103 -15.28 40.25 -2.94
C GLY A 103 -14.61 40.02 -1.57
N ARG A 104 -13.66 39.09 -1.48
CA ARG A 104 -12.97 38.63 -0.25
C ARG A 104 -11.65 39.34 0.05
N ASN A 105 -11.32 40.42 -0.67
CA ASN A 105 -10.10 41.19 -0.44
C ASN A 105 -10.12 42.01 0.88
N LYS A 106 -11.31 42.32 1.42
CA LYS A 106 -11.48 43.05 2.68
C LYS A 106 -12.27 42.22 3.71
N THR A 107 -11.72 42.11 4.92
CA THR A 107 -12.30 41.34 6.04
C THR A 107 -13.14 42.18 7.00
N SER A 108 -13.28 43.51 6.78
CA SER A 108 -14.11 44.37 7.62
C SER A 108 -15.60 44.20 7.28
N ALA A 109 -16.46 44.23 8.30
CA ALA A 109 -17.90 44.10 8.13
C ALA A 109 -18.55 45.33 7.46
N GLN A 110 -17.86 46.49 7.46
CA GLN A 110 -18.40 47.78 7.02
C GLN A 110 -17.91 48.20 5.62
N ASP A 111 -16.78 47.69 5.11
CA ASP A 111 -16.14 48.19 3.87
C ASP A 111 -15.81 47.10 2.82
N GLY A 112 -16.48 45.95 2.89
CA GLY A 112 -16.28 44.87 1.91
C GLY A 112 -16.60 45.31 0.49
N TRP A 113 -15.78 44.93 -0.49
CA TRP A 113 -16.08 45.16 -1.91
C TRP A 113 -17.32 44.33 -2.30
N LYS A 114 -18.46 44.99 -2.49
CA LYS A 114 -19.75 44.32 -2.80
C LYS A 114 -20.01 44.16 -4.31
N ASP A 115 -19.36 44.98 -5.13
CA ASP A 115 -19.53 45.00 -6.58
C ASP A 115 -18.51 44.11 -7.33
N HIS A 116 -18.46 42.83 -6.96
CA HIS A 116 -17.53 41.85 -7.54
C HIS A 116 -18.23 41.01 -8.62
N ILE A 117 -17.48 40.37 -9.54
CA ILE A 117 -18.05 39.66 -10.70
C ILE A 117 -19.05 38.58 -10.30
N LEU A 118 -18.78 37.84 -9.22
CA LEU A 118 -19.66 36.78 -8.72
C LEU A 118 -20.77 37.27 -7.77
N SER A 119 -21.04 38.59 -7.71
CA SER A 119 -22.18 39.12 -6.95
C SER A 119 -23.48 38.88 -7.74
N ALA A 120 -24.62 38.76 -7.06
CA ALA A 120 -25.92 38.72 -7.73
C ALA A 120 -26.45 40.13 -7.97
N ASP A 121 -27.15 40.37 -9.09
CA ASP A 121 -27.62 41.71 -9.48
C ASP A 121 -28.80 42.24 -8.63
N SER A 122 -29.49 41.38 -7.87
CA SER A 122 -30.79 41.71 -7.27
C SER A 122 -31.10 41.06 -5.91
N VAL A 123 -30.11 40.53 -5.18
CA VAL A 123 -30.36 39.76 -3.94
C VAL A 123 -29.66 40.37 -2.71
N PRO A 124 -30.25 40.32 -1.49
CA PRO A 124 -29.60 40.72 -0.25
C PRO A 124 -28.25 40.02 0.00
N GLU A 125 -27.44 40.56 0.93
CA GLU A 125 -26.08 40.13 1.29
C GLU A 125 -25.86 38.62 1.54
N GLU A 126 -26.92 37.84 1.68
CA GLU A 126 -26.92 36.41 2.01
C GLU A 126 -26.57 35.46 0.83
N ARG A 127 -26.47 35.94 -0.42
CA ARG A 127 -26.11 35.12 -1.60
C ARG A 127 -24.74 35.48 -2.21
N ARG A 128 -23.68 35.42 -1.40
CA ARG A 128 -22.28 35.52 -1.87
C ARG A 128 -21.77 34.14 -2.31
N PRO A 129 -20.73 34.04 -3.18
CA PRO A 129 -20.04 32.77 -3.44
C PRO A 129 -19.61 32.13 -2.11
N GLN A 130 -20.05 30.89 -1.86
CA GLN A 130 -19.87 30.22 -0.57
C GLN A 130 -18.39 30.04 -0.25
N THR A 131 -17.59 29.60 -1.23
CA THR A 131 -16.14 29.37 -1.07
C THR A 131 -15.44 29.15 -2.41
N VAL A 132 -14.11 29.20 -2.41
CA VAL A 132 -13.27 29.07 -3.60
C VAL A 132 -12.03 28.24 -3.27
N VAL A 133 -11.57 27.43 -4.22
CA VAL A 133 -10.26 26.76 -4.17
C VAL A 133 -9.45 27.19 -5.37
N ASN A 134 -8.25 27.68 -5.13
CA ASN A 134 -7.34 28.20 -6.16
C ASN A 134 -6.06 27.37 -6.18
N CYS A 135 -5.66 26.96 -7.36
CA CYS A 135 -4.36 26.38 -7.64
C CYS A 135 -3.60 27.22 -8.66
N LEU A 136 -2.38 27.62 -8.32
CA LEU A 136 -1.43 28.21 -9.24
C LEU A 136 -0.65 27.09 -9.91
N GLU A 137 -0.52 27.13 -11.24
CA GLU A 137 0.29 26.18 -12.01
C GLU A 137 1.20 26.94 -12.98
N PHE A 138 2.41 26.44 -13.18
CA PHE A 138 3.22 26.81 -14.33
C PHE A 138 2.99 25.80 -15.46
N GLN A 139 2.43 26.24 -16.58
CA GLN A 139 2.23 25.33 -17.70
C GLN A 139 3.46 25.36 -18.62
N HIS A 140 4.38 24.42 -18.38
CA HIS A 140 5.50 24.16 -19.28
C HIS A 140 5.02 23.33 -20.49
N GLU A 141 5.27 23.81 -21.71
CA GLU A 141 4.75 23.26 -22.97
C GLU A 141 5.42 21.96 -23.47
N LYS A 142 5.99 21.15 -22.57
CA LYS A 142 6.70 19.88 -22.89
C LYS A 142 5.84 18.79 -23.56
N ARG A 143 4.54 19.05 -23.79
CA ARG A 143 3.56 18.10 -24.37
C ARG A 143 2.76 18.72 -25.53
N LYS A 144 3.42 19.46 -26.43
CA LYS A 144 2.78 20.04 -27.63
C LYS A 144 3.38 19.49 -28.92
N LEU A 145 2.61 19.62 -30.01
CA LEU A 145 3.04 19.31 -31.36
C LEU A 145 4.16 20.28 -31.79
N PRO A 146 5.07 19.88 -32.70
CA PRO A 146 6.23 20.68 -33.12
C PRO A 146 5.92 22.04 -33.78
N THR A 147 4.64 22.34 -34.05
CA THR A 147 4.18 23.49 -34.85
C THR A 147 3.71 24.69 -34.03
N GLN A 148 3.81 24.65 -32.70
CA GLN A 148 3.40 25.76 -31.82
C GLN A 148 4.63 26.46 -31.21
N ASP A 149 4.65 27.79 -31.27
CA ASP A 149 5.67 28.64 -30.62
C ASP A 149 5.62 28.52 -29.09
N TYR A 150 6.78 28.64 -28.46
CA TYR A 150 6.95 28.51 -27.01
C TYR A 150 6.27 29.64 -26.23
N HIS A 151 5.28 29.31 -25.41
CA HIS A 151 4.51 30.22 -24.56
C HIS A 151 4.30 29.70 -23.14
N GLY A 152 5.38 29.25 -22.48
CA GLY A 152 5.32 28.88 -21.06
C GLY A 152 4.83 30.05 -20.18
N SER A 153 3.73 29.86 -19.45
CA SER A 153 3.11 30.91 -18.65
C SER A 153 2.59 30.41 -17.31
N GLY A 154 2.64 31.28 -16.29
CA GLY A 154 1.94 31.06 -15.03
C GLY A 154 0.43 31.19 -15.24
N ARG A 155 -0.33 30.23 -14.72
CA ARG A 155 -1.79 30.17 -14.80
C ARG A 155 -2.40 29.95 -13.42
N VAL A 156 -3.64 30.40 -13.26
CA VAL A 156 -4.42 30.15 -12.05
C VAL A 156 -5.68 29.41 -12.40
N HIS A 157 -5.77 28.19 -11.89
CA HIS A 157 -6.99 27.40 -11.92
C HIS A 157 -7.79 27.69 -10.66
N SER A 158 -9.08 27.92 -10.82
CA SER A 158 -9.97 28.23 -9.73
C SER A 158 -11.26 27.41 -9.84
N LEU A 159 -11.65 26.85 -8.71
CA LEU A 159 -12.89 26.13 -8.48
C LEU A 159 -13.75 26.99 -7.56
N ASP A 160 -14.79 27.58 -8.11
CA ASP A 160 -15.70 28.45 -7.39
C ASP A 160 -16.99 27.68 -7.04
N TYR A 161 -17.36 27.68 -5.77
CA TYR A 161 -18.58 27.07 -5.24
C TYR A 161 -19.59 28.19 -5.01
N VAL A 162 -20.55 28.31 -5.92
CA VAL A 162 -21.47 29.45 -5.98
C VAL A 162 -22.91 28.93 -5.98
N GLU A 163 -23.71 29.38 -5.02
CA GLU A 163 -25.14 29.08 -5.03
C GLU A 163 -25.86 29.97 -6.04
N ASN A 164 -26.81 29.41 -6.80
CA ASN A 164 -27.66 30.15 -7.76
C ASN A 164 -26.85 30.94 -8.81
N VAL A 165 -25.91 30.28 -9.50
CA VAL A 165 -25.06 30.89 -10.55
C VAL A 165 -25.86 31.69 -11.58
N ASP A 166 -27.07 31.25 -11.93
CA ASP A 166 -27.95 31.93 -12.89
C ASP A 166 -28.32 33.37 -12.46
N GLN A 167 -28.30 33.67 -11.15
CA GLN A 167 -28.62 35.00 -10.61
C GLN A 167 -27.42 35.95 -10.60
N VAL A 168 -26.22 35.45 -10.91
CA VAL A 168 -24.99 36.26 -10.98
C VAL A 168 -25.02 37.18 -12.21
N GLY A 169 -25.71 36.77 -13.28
CA GLY A 169 -25.78 37.53 -14.54
C GLY A 169 -24.43 37.59 -15.25
N LEU A 170 -23.68 36.47 -15.28
CA LEU A 170 -22.34 36.42 -15.86
C LEU A 170 -22.31 36.89 -17.32
N GLU A 171 -23.38 36.67 -18.07
CA GLU A 171 -23.55 37.10 -19.46
C GLU A 171 -23.55 38.63 -19.65
N ARG A 172 -23.81 39.38 -18.58
CA ARG A 172 -23.78 40.85 -18.56
C ARG A 172 -22.47 41.40 -18.00
N LYS A 173 -21.77 40.59 -17.20
CA LYS A 173 -20.54 40.96 -16.47
C LYS A 173 -19.27 40.52 -17.20
N LEU A 174 -19.34 39.47 -18.00
CA LEU A 174 -18.22 38.90 -18.72
C LEU A 174 -18.57 38.75 -20.20
N ALA A 175 -17.66 39.22 -21.06
CA ALA A 175 -17.69 38.90 -22.48
C ALA A 175 -16.77 37.70 -22.73
N ALA A 176 -17.23 36.73 -23.52
CA ALA A 176 -16.44 35.59 -23.95
C ALA A 176 -16.45 35.50 -25.48
N THR A 177 -15.30 35.25 -26.09
CA THR A 177 -15.20 34.96 -27.53
C THR A 177 -15.13 33.45 -27.72
N VAL A 178 -16.06 32.90 -28.50
CA VAL A 178 -16.04 31.49 -28.91
C VAL A 178 -15.32 31.42 -30.26
N PRO A 179 -14.26 30.60 -30.41
CA PRO A 179 -13.56 30.42 -31.67
C PRO A 179 -14.48 29.90 -32.78
N ASP A 180 -14.19 30.28 -34.02
CA ASP A 180 -14.92 29.75 -35.18
C ASP A 180 -14.62 28.25 -35.35
N ALA A 181 -15.67 27.47 -35.59
CA ALA A 181 -15.62 26.01 -35.62
C ALA A 181 -14.85 25.48 -36.84
N GLU A 182 -14.80 26.25 -37.93
CA GLU A 182 -14.04 25.89 -39.13
C GLU A 182 -12.54 26.11 -38.96
N ASP A 183 -12.13 27.15 -38.22
CA ASP A 183 -10.71 27.50 -38.02
C ASP A 183 -10.06 26.66 -36.89
N GLN A 184 -10.82 26.33 -35.83
CA GLN A 184 -10.30 25.60 -34.66
C GLN A 184 -11.33 24.59 -34.13
N PRO A 185 -11.58 23.47 -34.86
CA PRO A 185 -12.63 22.49 -34.52
C PRO A 185 -12.44 21.83 -33.14
N ALA A 186 -11.20 21.82 -32.62
CA ALA A 186 -10.89 21.32 -31.28
C ALA A 186 -11.36 22.26 -30.14
N LEU A 187 -11.86 23.46 -30.43
CA LEU A 187 -12.29 24.47 -29.45
C LEU A 187 -13.83 24.57 -29.28
N GLN A 188 -14.60 23.68 -29.90
CA GLN A 188 -16.07 23.68 -29.82
C GLN A 188 -16.56 22.86 -28.60
N GLY A 189 -17.19 23.52 -27.60
CA GLY A 189 -17.69 22.85 -26.38
C GLY A 189 -18.81 23.60 -25.63
N THR A 190 -20.06 23.24 -25.96
CA THR A 190 -21.33 23.33 -25.20
C THR A 190 -21.57 24.46 -24.18
N TRP A 191 -22.16 25.56 -24.64
CA TRP A 191 -23.05 26.40 -23.82
C TRP A 191 -24.49 25.84 -23.94
N LYS A 192 -25.09 25.39 -22.84
CA LYS A 192 -26.56 25.23 -22.72
C LYS A 192 -27.07 26.26 -21.71
N ALA A 193 -27.08 27.52 -22.11
CA ALA A 193 -28.02 28.47 -21.52
C ALA A 193 -29.28 28.48 -22.39
N ASP A 194 -30.42 28.67 -21.74
CA ASP A 194 -31.75 28.64 -22.34
C ASP A 194 -31.86 29.54 -23.59
N ARG A 195 -32.60 29.07 -24.61
CA ARG A 195 -32.58 29.60 -26.00
C ARG A 195 -33.06 31.06 -26.15
N THR A 196 -33.47 31.72 -25.08
CA THR A 196 -34.08 33.06 -25.10
C THR A 196 -33.08 34.22 -25.01
N VAL A 197 -31.81 33.99 -24.64
CA VAL A 197 -30.82 35.08 -24.45
C VAL A 197 -29.91 35.29 -25.69
N ALA A 198 -30.01 34.43 -26.70
CA ALA A 198 -29.06 34.35 -27.82
C ALA A 198 -29.11 35.50 -28.85
N ALA A 199 -30.14 36.35 -28.85
CA ALA A 199 -30.36 37.31 -29.94
C ALA A 199 -29.51 38.59 -29.85
N THR A 200 -28.97 38.95 -28.68
CA THR A 200 -28.43 40.31 -28.44
C THR A 200 -26.91 40.42 -28.62
N VAL A 201 -26.17 39.31 -28.64
CA VAL A 201 -24.68 39.32 -28.63
C VAL A 201 -24.06 39.19 -30.04
N ALA A 202 -24.83 38.77 -31.04
CA ALA A 202 -24.33 38.55 -32.41
C ALA A 202 -23.87 39.82 -33.17
N GLY A 203 -24.21 41.02 -32.68
CA GLY A 203 -23.95 42.29 -33.37
C GLY A 203 -22.52 42.86 -33.25
N ARG A 204 -21.66 42.34 -32.36
CA ARG A 204 -20.28 42.90 -32.13
C ARG A 204 -19.15 42.10 -32.79
N TRP A 205 -19.48 41.00 -33.47
CA TRP A 205 -18.54 39.93 -33.84
C TRP A 205 -17.43 40.29 -34.86
N ARG A 206 -17.60 41.33 -35.69
CA ARG A 206 -16.65 41.63 -36.78
C ARG A 206 -15.51 42.56 -36.38
N THR A 207 -15.73 43.43 -35.40
CA THR A 207 -14.74 44.40 -34.92
C THR A 207 -13.70 43.76 -34.00
N ASP A 208 -14.10 42.76 -33.21
CA ASP A 208 -13.23 42.13 -32.20
C ASP A 208 -12.22 41.14 -32.83
N LYS A 209 -12.55 40.60 -34.02
CA LYS A 209 -11.66 39.76 -34.85
C LYS A 209 -10.40 40.52 -35.31
N ALA A 210 -10.51 41.83 -35.54
CA ALA A 210 -9.38 42.67 -35.95
C ALA A 210 -8.43 43.02 -34.79
N GLN A 211 -8.84 42.79 -33.54
CA GLN A 211 -8.09 43.15 -32.34
C GLN A 211 -7.42 41.94 -31.64
N GLY A 212 -7.54 40.75 -32.23
CA GLY A 212 -6.63 39.64 -31.96
C GLY A 212 -6.90 38.83 -30.70
N HIS A 213 -8.08 38.89 -30.07
CA HIS A 213 -8.36 38.18 -28.81
C HIS A 213 -8.58 36.65 -28.97
N ARG A 214 -7.97 35.83 -28.08
CA ARG A 214 -7.92 34.34 -28.10
C ARG A 214 -8.56 33.68 -26.85
N ALA A 215 -9.00 32.42 -27.01
CA ALA A 215 -10.01 31.72 -26.21
C ALA A 215 -9.52 30.53 -25.32
N PHE A 216 -10.51 29.78 -24.81
CA PHE A 216 -10.56 28.70 -23.79
C PHE A 216 -10.50 27.25 -24.36
N PHE A 217 -10.22 26.22 -23.51
CA PHE A 217 -9.89 24.82 -23.86
C PHE A 217 -11.04 23.79 -23.57
N PRO A 218 -11.46 22.94 -24.54
CA PRO A 218 -12.58 22.00 -24.33
C PRO A 218 -12.27 20.59 -23.81
N GLU A 219 -11.02 20.19 -23.60
CA GLU A 219 -10.73 18.83 -23.10
C GLU A 219 -11.13 18.63 -21.62
N THR A 220 -11.81 19.61 -20.99
CA THR A 220 -12.09 19.64 -19.55
C THR A 220 -13.56 19.42 -19.17
N LEU A 221 -14.50 19.25 -20.12
CA LEU A 221 -15.94 19.33 -19.82
C LEU A 221 -16.79 18.21 -20.45
N GLU A 222 -16.76 17.03 -19.85
CA GLU A 222 -18.02 16.34 -19.51
C GLU A 222 -18.27 16.56 -18.02
N ILE A 223 -19.53 16.62 -17.57
CA ILE A 223 -19.90 16.83 -16.15
C ILE A 223 -19.28 15.74 -15.24
N THR A 224 -18.97 14.58 -15.81
CA THR A 224 -18.17 13.49 -15.23
C THR A 224 -16.68 13.81 -15.12
N THR A 225 -16.09 14.56 -16.04
CA THR A 225 -14.64 14.86 -16.11
C THR A 225 -14.18 15.96 -15.16
N ILE A 226 -15.01 16.93 -14.75
CA ILE A 226 -14.61 17.86 -13.66
C ILE A 226 -14.31 17.05 -12.38
N ARG A 227 -15.12 16.02 -12.08
CA ARG A 227 -14.93 15.13 -10.92
C ARG A 227 -13.55 14.46 -10.96
N THR A 228 -13.12 14.00 -12.13
CA THR A 228 -11.85 13.30 -12.32
C THR A 228 -10.67 14.26 -12.49
N TYR A 229 -10.83 15.36 -13.21
CA TYR A 229 -9.78 16.37 -13.45
C TYR A 229 -9.32 17.01 -12.15
N VAL A 230 -10.26 17.46 -11.32
CA VAL A 230 -9.97 18.08 -10.01
C VAL A 230 -9.28 17.11 -9.05
N ALA A 231 -9.67 15.84 -9.09
CA ALA A 231 -9.17 14.80 -8.20
C ALA A 231 -7.86 14.14 -8.71
N THR A 232 -7.59 14.23 -10.02
CA THR A 232 -6.32 13.81 -10.66
C THR A 232 -5.30 14.94 -10.81
N TYR A 233 -5.66 16.16 -10.41
CA TYR A 233 -4.77 17.31 -10.32
C TYR A 233 -3.80 17.17 -9.13
N THR A 234 -3.09 16.04 -9.10
CA THR A 234 -1.83 15.91 -8.39
C THR A 234 -0.82 16.69 -9.25
N PRO A 235 0.05 17.53 -8.69
CA PRO A 235 1.14 18.10 -9.48
C PRO A 235 1.85 16.95 -10.22
N LYS A 236 2.34 17.23 -11.43
CA LYS A 236 2.89 16.30 -12.45
C LYS A 236 4.12 15.48 -11.97
N PHE A 237 4.04 14.85 -10.82
CA PHE A 237 5.08 14.07 -10.16
C PHE A 237 4.58 12.65 -9.98
N SER A 238 5.31 11.69 -10.52
CA SER A 238 5.01 10.28 -10.31
C SER A 238 5.28 9.87 -8.86
N ASP A 239 4.56 8.87 -8.35
CA ASP A 239 4.85 8.26 -7.04
C ASP A 239 6.26 7.61 -6.98
N SER A 240 6.87 7.30 -8.14
CA SER A 240 8.27 6.83 -8.21
C SER A 240 9.25 7.92 -7.76
N PHE A 241 8.92 9.18 -7.97
CA PHE A 241 9.72 10.35 -7.63
C PHE A 241 9.89 10.51 -6.11
N ALA A 242 8.85 10.22 -5.33
CA ALA A 242 8.86 10.31 -3.86
C ALA A 242 9.79 9.31 -3.18
N ARG A 243 9.99 8.12 -3.77
CA ARG A 243 10.86 7.07 -3.22
C ARG A 243 12.34 7.39 -3.34
N GLU A 244 12.72 8.13 -4.39
CA GLU A 244 14.11 8.54 -4.62
C GLU A 244 14.47 9.82 -3.85
N TRP A 245 13.56 10.80 -3.81
CA TRP A 245 13.80 12.13 -3.23
C TRP A 245 13.76 12.20 -1.70
N LEU A 246 12.76 11.55 -1.07
CA LEU A 246 12.54 11.60 0.38
C LEU A 246 13.19 10.39 1.06
N ASN A 247 14.36 10.00 0.55
CA ASN A 247 15.18 8.96 1.15
C ASN A 247 15.88 9.50 2.40
N ASP A 248 15.58 8.88 3.54
CA ASP A 248 16.15 9.21 4.84
C ASP A 248 17.67 8.95 4.89
N GLU A 249 18.19 8.05 4.03
CA GLU A 249 19.62 7.70 3.94
C GLU A 249 20.43 8.68 3.07
N ALA A 250 19.79 9.48 2.20
CA ALA A 250 20.50 10.41 1.33
C ALA A 250 21.07 11.59 2.13
N SER A 251 22.21 12.17 1.74
CA SER A 251 22.71 13.39 2.39
C SER A 251 21.81 14.60 2.10
N ALA A 252 21.81 15.62 2.96
CA ALA A 252 21.09 16.88 2.69
C ALA A 252 21.51 17.51 1.36
N PHE A 253 22.80 17.43 1.02
CA PHE A 253 23.36 17.90 -0.24
C PHE A 253 22.87 17.10 -1.46
N SER A 254 22.76 15.77 -1.35
CA SER A 254 22.25 14.92 -2.44
C SER A 254 20.79 15.22 -2.76
N VAL A 255 19.96 15.29 -1.72
CA VAL A 255 18.55 15.71 -1.84
C VAL A 255 18.48 17.11 -2.45
N ALA A 256 19.36 18.01 -2.02
CA ALA A 256 19.39 19.38 -2.50
C ALA A 256 19.73 19.53 -3.97
N ARG A 257 20.82 18.90 -4.38
CA ARG A 257 21.22 18.85 -5.77
C ARG A 257 20.08 18.30 -6.61
N ARG A 258 19.44 17.20 -6.19
CA ARG A 258 18.37 16.63 -7.00
C ARG A 258 17.17 17.57 -7.15
N VAL A 259 16.75 18.25 -6.08
CA VAL A 259 15.69 19.27 -6.19
C VAL A 259 16.03 20.37 -7.17
N LEU A 260 17.26 20.90 -7.12
CA LEU A 260 17.67 21.93 -8.06
C LEU A 260 17.59 21.46 -9.52
N PHE A 261 18.12 20.28 -9.83
CA PHE A 261 18.17 19.80 -11.20
C PHE A 261 16.79 19.48 -11.79
N ASP A 262 15.87 19.02 -10.96
CA ASP A 262 14.51 18.70 -11.43
C ASP A 262 13.61 19.95 -11.46
N TYR A 263 13.79 20.91 -10.54
CA TYR A 263 12.98 22.15 -10.50
C TYR A 263 13.52 23.29 -11.37
N GLN A 264 14.73 23.15 -11.92
CA GLN A 264 15.39 24.13 -12.78
C GLN A 264 15.53 25.50 -12.07
N PRO A 265 16.64 25.74 -11.34
CA PRO A 265 16.76 26.90 -10.47
C PRO A 265 16.72 28.19 -11.28
N ALA A 266 16.07 29.22 -10.73
CA ALA A 266 15.82 30.51 -11.38
C ALA A 266 14.78 30.48 -12.53
N GLU A 267 14.26 29.32 -12.93
CA GLU A 267 13.13 29.25 -13.86
C GLU A 267 11.81 29.69 -13.20
N PRO A 268 10.90 30.32 -13.95
CA PRO A 268 9.56 30.73 -13.49
C PRO A 268 8.81 29.68 -12.67
N GLU A 269 8.91 28.41 -13.05
CA GLU A 269 8.29 27.29 -12.34
C GLU A 269 8.75 27.22 -10.88
N MET A 270 10.07 27.28 -10.63
CA MET A 270 10.63 27.26 -9.28
C MET A 270 10.19 28.47 -8.44
N TRP A 271 10.09 29.65 -9.07
CA TRP A 271 9.60 30.85 -8.40
C TRP A 271 8.13 30.72 -7.97
N LEU A 272 7.28 30.04 -8.74
CA LEU A 272 5.90 29.75 -8.33
C LEU A 272 5.80 28.82 -7.13
N TYR A 273 6.74 27.89 -6.95
CA TYR A 273 6.77 27.00 -5.78
C TYR A 273 7.11 27.71 -4.47
N LEU A 274 7.78 28.86 -4.54
CA LEU A 274 7.99 29.74 -3.37
C LEU A 274 6.69 30.45 -2.95
N PHE A 275 5.68 30.48 -3.81
CA PHE A 275 4.37 31.01 -3.51
C PHE A 275 3.43 29.91 -2.99
N ALA A 276 2.42 30.28 -2.20
CA ALA A 276 1.40 29.34 -1.75
C ALA A 276 0.49 28.92 -2.92
N GLN A 277 0.87 27.82 -3.60
CA GLN A 277 0.25 27.36 -4.85
C GLN A 277 -1.23 26.98 -4.68
N CYS A 278 -1.62 26.37 -3.56
CA CYS A 278 -3.01 26.01 -3.31
C CYS A 278 -3.61 26.78 -2.13
N ARG A 279 -4.72 27.49 -2.37
CA ARG A 279 -5.45 28.31 -1.37
C ARG A 279 -6.93 27.94 -1.32
N TYR A 280 -7.50 28.02 -0.13
CA TYR A 280 -8.93 27.79 0.13
C TYR A 280 -9.57 29.07 0.64
N GLY A 281 -10.88 29.19 0.44
CA GLY A 281 -11.70 30.23 1.05
C GLY A 281 -11.77 30.14 2.58
N GLY A 282 -11.65 28.93 3.14
CA GLY A 282 -11.67 28.66 4.58
C GLY A 282 -10.34 28.17 5.16
N THR A 283 -10.40 27.75 6.43
CA THR A 283 -9.23 27.28 7.17
C THR A 283 -9.07 25.78 7.00
N MET A 284 -7.93 25.34 6.47
CA MET A 284 -7.59 23.92 6.37
C MET A 284 -6.88 23.44 7.63
N VAL A 285 -7.33 22.32 8.19
CA VAL A 285 -6.72 21.65 9.35
C VAL A 285 -6.35 20.22 8.96
N PRO A 286 -5.05 19.89 8.92
CA PRO A 286 -4.62 18.51 8.71
C PRO A 286 -4.89 17.69 9.97
N LEU A 287 -5.45 16.50 9.80
CA LEU A 287 -5.74 15.58 10.89
C LEU A 287 -5.26 14.18 10.54
N ILE A 288 -4.35 13.62 11.33
CA ILE A 288 -4.03 12.19 11.26
C ILE A 288 -5.15 11.44 11.96
N MET A 289 -5.81 10.55 11.23
CA MET A 289 -7.04 9.94 11.74
C MET A 289 -6.76 8.91 12.83
N PRO A 290 -7.39 9.05 14.01
CA PRO A 290 -7.32 8.04 15.07
C PRO A 290 -8.07 6.76 14.65
N TRP A 291 -7.74 5.65 15.29
CA TRP A 291 -8.52 4.42 15.24
C TRP A 291 -8.65 3.84 16.66
N PRO A 292 -9.71 3.08 16.95
CA PRO A 292 -9.86 2.40 18.25
C PRO A 292 -8.66 1.49 18.54
N GLY A 293 -8.11 1.52 19.76
CA GLY A 293 -6.90 0.78 20.14
C GLY A 293 -5.58 1.45 19.75
N MET A 294 -5.61 2.72 19.30
CA MET A 294 -4.40 3.54 19.15
C MET A 294 -3.89 3.98 20.54
N GLU A 295 -2.59 3.78 20.81
CA GLU A 295 -1.99 4.07 22.12
C GLU A 295 -2.08 5.55 22.51
N THR A 296 -1.85 6.46 21.55
CA THR A 296 -1.85 7.91 21.76
C THR A 296 -2.81 8.56 20.77
N PRO A 297 -4.11 8.63 21.07
CA PRO A 297 -5.07 9.30 20.20
C PRO A 297 -4.77 10.80 20.13
N ALA A 298 -5.12 11.43 19.00
CA ALA A 298 -4.90 12.85 18.80
C ALA A 298 -5.65 13.69 19.85
N ALA A 299 -5.10 14.85 20.24
CA ALA A 299 -5.71 15.75 21.24
C ALA A 299 -7.16 16.13 20.89
N VAL A 300 -7.50 16.18 19.60
CA VAL A 300 -8.88 16.45 19.13
C VAL A 300 -9.87 15.36 19.53
N VAL A 301 -9.43 14.11 19.70
CA VAL A 301 -10.28 13.01 20.17
C VAL A 301 -10.66 13.23 21.61
N LYS A 302 -9.68 13.55 22.45
CA LYS A 302 -9.93 13.86 23.86
C LYS A 302 -10.87 15.07 23.99
N ALA A 303 -10.62 16.13 23.20
CA ALA A 303 -11.50 17.29 23.15
C ALA A 303 -12.93 16.96 22.69
N TYR A 304 -13.09 15.97 21.81
CA TYR A 304 -14.38 15.46 21.38
C TYR A 304 -15.07 14.64 22.48
N GLU A 305 -14.35 13.75 23.16
CA GLU A 305 -14.86 12.93 24.27
C GLU A 305 -15.29 13.80 25.46
N ASP A 306 -14.50 14.82 25.80
CA ASP A 306 -14.73 15.73 26.93
C ASP A 306 -15.71 16.88 26.60
N SER A 307 -16.22 16.96 25.37
CA SER A 307 -17.05 18.09 24.93
C SER A 307 -18.43 18.13 25.60
N SER A 308 -18.76 19.25 26.24
CA SER A 308 -20.05 19.48 26.88
C SER A 308 -21.13 20.13 26.00
N TRP A 309 -20.76 20.62 24.81
CA TRP A 309 -21.67 21.40 23.95
C TRP A 309 -22.18 20.62 22.73
N ARG A 310 -21.44 19.58 22.30
CA ARG A 310 -21.85 18.75 21.17
C ARG A 310 -23.04 17.86 21.57
N CYS A 311 -23.92 17.58 20.63
CA CYS A 311 -24.94 16.57 20.80
C CYS A 311 -24.36 15.16 20.66
N GLU A 312 -25.06 14.16 21.19
CA GLU A 312 -24.63 12.75 21.14
C GLU A 312 -24.53 12.21 19.70
N ASN A 313 -25.30 12.78 18.78
CA ASN A 313 -25.37 12.37 17.38
C ASN A 313 -24.32 13.05 16.48
N MET A 314 -23.49 13.95 17.00
CA MET A 314 -22.47 14.64 16.21
C MET A 314 -21.28 13.71 15.95
N SER A 315 -20.89 13.53 14.68
CA SER A 315 -19.68 12.77 14.34
C SER A 315 -18.38 13.52 14.68
N LEU A 316 -17.26 12.79 14.81
CA LEU A 316 -15.95 13.41 15.01
C LEU A 316 -15.60 14.36 13.85
N LEU A 317 -15.92 14.00 12.60
CA LEU A 317 -15.68 14.86 11.44
C LEU A 317 -16.41 16.21 11.58
N GLU A 318 -17.68 16.16 11.94
CA GLU A 318 -18.51 17.34 12.08
C GLU A 318 -18.06 18.23 13.25
N PHE A 319 -17.70 17.61 14.37
CA PHE A 319 -17.07 18.31 15.48
C PHE A 319 -15.78 19.01 15.04
N CYS A 320 -14.91 18.34 14.28
CA CYS A 320 -13.67 18.93 13.78
C CYS A 320 -13.92 20.15 12.89
N ARG A 321 -15.00 20.17 12.09
CA ARG A 321 -15.39 21.33 11.28
C ARG A 321 -15.90 22.51 12.12
N LYS A 322 -16.48 22.24 13.28
CA LYS A 322 -17.16 23.23 14.14
C LYS A 322 -16.37 23.69 15.37
N THR A 323 -15.12 23.24 15.53
CA THR A 323 -14.28 23.52 16.71
C THR A 323 -13.03 24.35 16.41
N ASN A 324 -12.40 24.90 17.45
CA ASN A 324 -11.02 25.40 17.40
C ASN A 324 -10.01 24.32 17.85
N SER A 325 -8.74 24.68 18.06
CA SER A 325 -7.70 23.77 18.57
C SER A 325 -7.97 23.23 19.96
N ASP A 326 -8.79 23.93 20.75
CA ASP A 326 -9.04 23.68 22.17
C ASP A 326 -10.37 22.92 22.39
N GLY A 327 -11.05 22.50 21.32
CA GLY A 327 -12.35 21.81 21.39
C GLY A 327 -13.56 22.71 21.62
N GLN A 328 -13.36 24.03 21.69
CA GLN A 328 -14.43 25.01 21.82
C GLN A 328 -15.06 25.33 20.47
N ILE A 329 -16.28 25.86 20.47
CA ILE A 329 -17.00 26.26 19.26
C ILE A 329 -16.15 27.25 18.43
N ALA A 330 -15.96 26.95 17.15
CA ALA A 330 -15.13 27.72 16.26
C ALA A 330 -15.65 29.17 16.11
N LYS A 331 -14.73 30.12 15.96
CA LYS A 331 -15.07 31.55 15.80
C LYS A 331 -16.06 31.82 14.66
N TRP A 332 -16.00 31.04 13.58
CA TRP A 332 -16.91 31.20 12.44
C TRP A 332 -18.37 30.86 12.81
N VAL A 333 -18.57 29.85 13.67
CA VAL A 333 -19.89 29.48 14.19
C VAL A 333 -20.41 30.56 15.14
N VAL A 334 -19.56 31.04 16.06
CA VAL A 334 -19.91 32.09 17.03
C VAL A 334 -20.32 33.39 16.34
N LYS A 335 -19.69 33.72 15.19
CA LYS A 335 -20.05 34.89 14.37
C LYS A 335 -21.45 34.79 13.78
N LEU A 336 -21.92 33.59 13.46
CA LEU A 336 -23.27 33.36 12.94
C LEU A 336 -24.30 33.37 14.08
N HIS A 337 -24.01 32.70 15.19
CA HIS A 337 -24.87 32.72 16.37
C HIS A 337 -24.12 32.25 17.64
N LYS A 338 -24.45 32.82 18.81
CA LYS A 338 -23.81 32.50 20.10
C LYS A 338 -24.39 31.28 20.85
N LEU A 339 -25.23 30.44 20.23
CA LEU A 339 -25.96 29.38 20.94
C LEU A 339 -25.44 27.97 20.60
N HIS A 340 -25.33 27.10 21.60
CA HIS A 340 -24.97 25.68 21.41
C HIS A 340 -25.95 24.96 20.46
N ALA A 341 -27.25 25.26 20.57
CA ALA A 341 -28.28 24.72 19.69
C ALA A 341 -28.01 25.05 18.21
N PHE A 342 -27.48 26.23 17.92
CA PHE A 342 -27.11 26.61 16.56
C PHE A 342 -25.86 25.85 16.10
N ALA A 343 -24.81 25.77 16.94
CA ALA A 343 -23.58 25.05 16.60
C ALA A 343 -23.84 23.58 16.22
N ASN A 344 -24.78 22.93 16.90
CA ASN A 344 -25.15 21.55 16.60
C ASN A 344 -25.83 21.38 15.23
N ASN A 345 -26.61 22.37 14.78
CA ASN A 345 -27.43 22.26 13.57
C ASN A 345 -26.91 23.06 12.37
N CYS A 346 -25.91 23.93 12.55
CA CYS A 346 -25.44 24.78 11.46
C CYS A 346 -24.76 23.95 10.36
N PRO A 347 -25.06 24.22 9.08
CA PRO A 347 -24.37 23.57 7.97
C PRO A 347 -22.93 24.09 7.88
N THR A 348 -22.05 23.26 7.33
CA THR A 348 -20.65 23.63 7.04
C THR A 348 -20.53 23.88 5.53
N ARG A 349 -20.04 25.05 5.12
CA ARG A 349 -19.94 25.52 3.73
C ARG A 349 -18.50 25.89 3.37
N GLY A 350 -17.54 25.11 3.87
CA GLY A 350 -16.13 25.25 3.56
C GLY A 350 -15.37 26.28 4.40
N GLU A 351 -15.97 26.80 5.49
CA GLU A 351 -15.31 27.73 6.42
C GLU A 351 -14.12 27.07 7.13
N LYS A 352 -14.24 25.77 7.42
CA LYS A 352 -13.18 24.92 7.96
C LYS A 352 -13.17 23.57 7.25
N LEU A 353 -12.00 23.18 6.78
CA LEU A 353 -11.78 21.94 6.02
C LEU A 353 -10.89 21.00 6.82
N VAL A 354 -11.33 19.75 6.98
CA VAL A 354 -10.58 18.72 7.72
C VAL A 354 -9.87 17.82 6.72
N ALA A 355 -8.56 18.02 6.57
CA ALA A 355 -7.74 17.20 5.69
C ALA A 355 -7.33 15.89 6.39
N CYS A 356 -8.19 14.88 6.27
CA CYS A 356 -8.01 13.57 6.91
C CYS A 356 -6.89 12.75 6.26
N ASP A 357 -5.84 12.50 7.00
CA ASP A 357 -4.73 11.60 6.61
C ASP A 357 -5.03 10.20 7.15
N MET A 358 -5.56 9.35 6.28
CA MET A 358 -5.92 7.95 6.58
C MET A 358 -4.93 6.96 5.96
N LEU A 359 -4.96 5.73 6.49
CA LEU A 359 -4.23 4.58 5.96
C LEU A 359 -4.81 4.14 4.62
N SER A 360 -4.16 3.17 3.97
CA SER A 360 -4.69 2.55 2.76
C SER A 360 -6.02 1.85 3.05
N VAL A 361 -6.98 1.96 2.14
CA VAL A 361 -8.27 1.25 2.17
C VAL A 361 -8.13 -0.28 2.26
N PHE A 362 -6.95 -0.81 1.94
CA PHE A 362 -6.62 -2.23 2.07
C PHE A 362 -6.15 -2.64 3.48
N ASN A 363 -5.87 -1.69 4.37
CA ASN A 363 -5.49 -1.93 5.76
C ASN A 363 -6.74 -2.00 6.65
N ASP A 364 -6.86 -3.00 7.51
CA ASP A 364 -8.01 -3.13 8.43
C ASP A 364 -8.21 -1.88 9.31
N ARG A 365 -7.13 -1.26 9.80
CA ARG A 365 -7.20 -0.05 10.63
C ARG A 365 -7.85 1.13 9.91
N TRP A 366 -7.86 1.15 8.57
CA TRP A 366 -8.57 2.17 7.81
C TRP A 366 -10.09 2.11 8.09
N PHE A 367 -10.67 0.91 8.28
CA PHE A 367 -12.08 0.78 8.66
C PHE A 367 -12.33 1.35 10.06
N GLY A 368 -11.36 1.22 10.97
CA GLY A 368 -11.40 1.84 12.29
C GLY A 368 -11.33 3.37 12.21
N GLN A 369 -10.48 3.91 11.33
CA GLN A 369 -10.41 5.34 11.05
C GLN A 369 -11.70 5.87 10.42
N TRP A 370 -12.26 5.12 9.47
CA TRP A 370 -13.51 5.44 8.80
C TRP A 370 -14.67 5.48 9.81
N LEU A 371 -14.74 4.49 10.70
CA LEU A 371 -15.76 4.40 11.74
C LEU A 371 -15.63 5.55 12.74
N ALA A 372 -14.41 5.81 13.24
CA ALA A 372 -14.14 6.94 14.13
C ALA A 372 -14.47 8.30 13.50
N LEU A 373 -14.31 8.44 12.19
CA LEU A 373 -14.60 9.69 11.51
C LEU A 373 -16.11 9.98 11.43
N ARG A 374 -16.92 8.95 11.17
CA ARG A 374 -18.30 9.10 10.68
C ARG A 374 -19.36 8.65 11.68
N LYS A 375 -19.05 7.70 12.56
CA LYS A 375 -19.98 7.24 13.59
C LYS A 375 -19.79 8.06 14.87
N PRO A 376 -20.85 8.64 15.45
CA PRO A 376 -20.77 9.29 16.76
C PRO A 376 -20.40 8.30 17.86
N PHE A 377 -19.55 8.72 18.79
CA PHE A 377 -19.15 7.93 19.96
C PHE A 377 -18.97 8.81 21.22
N GLN A 378 -19.00 8.17 22.39
CA GLN A 378 -18.62 8.77 23.67
C GLN A 378 -17.15 8.52 24.02
N GLN A 379 -16.64 7.33 23.70
CA GLN A 379 -15.25 6.91 23.90
C GLN A 379 -14.79 6.18 22.64
N LEU A 380 -13.60 6.50 22.13
CA LEU A 380 -13.08 5.96 20.86
C LEU A 380 -13.02 4.43 20.88
N ASN A 381 -12.57 3.85 22.00
CA ASN A 381 -12.49 2.40 22.17
C ASN A 381 -13.87 1.73 22.28
N GLY A 382 -14.92 2.48 22.61
CA GLY A 382 -16.30 2.00 22.61
C GLY A 382 -16.84 1.64 21.22
N LEU A 383 -16.13 2.03 20.15
CA LEU A 383 -16.45 1.62 18.79
C LEU A 383 -16.11 0.15 18.50
N LEU A 384 -15.37 -0.54 19.37
CA LEU A 384 -15.10 -1.97 19.24
C LEU A 384 -16.10 -2.78 20.07
N SER A 385 -17.00 -3.49 19.39
CA SER A 385 -17.94 -4.40 20.05
C SER A 385 -17.19 -5.58 20.70
N LYS A 386 -17.56 -5.91 21.94
CA LYS A 386 -17.04 -7.08 22.66
C LYS A 386 -17.28 -8.38 21.90
N GLU A 387 -18.48 -8.55 21.34
CA GLU A 387 -18.84 -9.75 20.57
C GLU A 387 -17.91 -9.95 19.37
N VAL A 388 -17.58 -8.86 18.65
CA VAL A 388 -16.66 -8.92 17.51
C VAL A 388 -15.24 -9.28 17.98
N GLN A 389 -14.78 -8.71 19.10
CA GLN A 389 -13.44 -9.01 19.64
C GLN A 389 -13.28 -10.48 20.06
N GLU A 390 -14.35 -11.08 20.55
CA GLU A 390 -14.41 -12.49 20.96
C GLU A 390 -14.44 -13.43 19.76
N LYS A 391 -15.34 -13.19 18.79
CA LYS A 391 -15.61 -14.12 17.69
C LYS A 391 -14.72 -13.93 16.46
N VAL A 392 -14.26 -12.71 16.19
CA VAL A 392 -13.59 -12.36 14.93
C VAL A 392 -12.08 -12.18 15.15
N PRO A 393 -11.23 -12.73 14.26
CA PRO A 393 -9.79 -12.47 14.26
C PRO A 393 -9.43 -10.98 14.24
N LEU A 394 -8.32 -10.63 14.90
CA LEU A 394 -7.87 -9.23 15.03
C LEU A 394 -7.68 -8.54 13.67
N GLN A 395 -7.28 -9.28 12.64
CA GLN A 395 -7.06 -8.76 11.28
C GLN A 395 -8.34 -8.34 10.53
N TYR A 396 -9.51 -8.69 11.05
CA TYR A 396 -10.81 -8.27 10.52
C TYR A 396 -11.63 -7.48 11.55
N ALA A 397 -11.05 -7.15 12.71
CA ALA A 397 -11.80 -6.59 13.82
C ALA A 397 -12.37 -5.21 13.49
N HIS A 398 -11.60 -4.34 12.85
CA HIS A 398 -12.11 -3.02 12.48
C HIS A 398 -13.08 -3.08 11.30
N PHE A 399 -12.79 -3.90 10.29
CA PHE A 399 -13.69 -4.15 9.19
C PHE A 399 -15.06 -4.66 9.66
N ALA A 400 -15.07 -5.68 10.53
CA ALA A 400 -16.29 -6.25 11.09
C ALA A 400 -17.10 -5.21 11.87
N ASN A 401 -16.44 -4.41 12.72
CA ASN A 401 -17.10 -3.33 13.44
C ASN A 401 -17.68 -2.27 12.50
N ALA A 402 -16.97 -1.88 11.44
CA ALA A 402 -17.46 -0.89 10.49
C ALA A 402 -18.72 -1.38 9.73
N VAL A 403 -18.68 -2.62 9.22
CA VAL A 403 -19.78 -3.20 8.43
C VAL A 403 -21.01 -3.49 9.28
N LEU A 404 -20.84 -4.10 10.46
CA LEU A 404 -21.97 -4.47 11.33
C LEU A 404 -22.64 -3.24 11.95
N GLN A 405 -21.90 -2.17 12.21
CA GLN A 405 -22.43 -0.97 12.86
C GLN A 405 -22.97 0.08 11.90
N CYS A 406 -22.65 -0.01 10.61
CA CYS A 406 -23.09 0.94 9.58
C CYS A 406 -23.58 0.22 8.31
N PRO A 407 -24.57 -0.70 8.41
CA PRO A 407 -25.05 -1.48 7.26
C PRO A 407 -25.59 -0.58 6.14
N ASP A 408 -26.28 0.52 6.47
CA ASP A 408 -26.83 1.48 5.51
C ASP A 408 -25.80 2.07 4.53
N TYR A 409 -24.51 2.07 4.90
CA TYR A 409 -23.43 2.48 4.02
C TYR A 409 -22.75 1.29 3.36
N TRP A 410 -22.43 0.24 4.12
CA TRP A 410 -21.64 -0.89 3.62
C TRP A 410 -22.43 -1.88 2.76
N ASP A 411 -23.76 -1.84 2.82
CA ASP A 411 -24.64 -2.64 1.98
C ASP A 411 -24.96 -1.97 0.64
N ASP A 412 -24.74 -0.65 0.54
CA ASP A 412 -24.92 0.14 -0.67
C ASP A 412 -23.61 0.27 -1.45
N GLU A 413 -23.38 -0.66 -2.38
CA GLU A 413 -22.18 -0.69 -3.22
C GLU A 413 -22.02 0.58 -4.08
N ASP A 414 -23.12 1.17 -4.54
CA ASP A 414 -23.10 2.36 -5.39
C ASP A 414 -22.68 3.59 -4.58
N ARG A 415 -23.12 3.68 -3.32
CA ARG A 415 -22.66 4.71 -2.39
C ARG A 415 -21.18 4.57 -2.06
N VAL A 416 -20.69 3.36 -1.77
CA VAL A 416 -19.25 3.10 -1.54
C VAL A 416 -18.43 3.47 -2.78
N ARG A 417 -18.92 3.09 -3.97
CA ARG A 417 -18.28 3.43 -5.25
C ARG A 417 -18.23 4.94 -5.45
N ALA A 418 -19.33 5.66 -5.22
CA ALA A 418 -19.40 7.10 -5.36
C ALA A 418 -18.41 7.82 -4.42
N ASP A 419 -18.29 7.37 -3.17
CA ASP A 419 -17.33 7.92 -2.20
C ASP A 419 -15.87 7.68 -2.64
N LEU A 420 -15.54 6.51 -3.20
CA LEU A 420 -14.19 6.23 -3.70
C LEU A 420 -13.86 6.97 -4.99
N GLN A 421 -14.84 7.16 -5.87
CA GLN A 421 -14.71 7.98 -7.09
C GLN A 421 -14.45 9.44 -6.72
N LEU A 422 -15.13 9.95 -5.69
CA LEU A 422 -14.89 11.28 -5.14
C LEU A 422 -13.44 11.46 -4.65
N GLU A 423 -12.82 10.40 -4.13
CA GLU A 423 -11.42 10.39 -3.70
C GLU A 423 -10.40 10.15 -4.84
N ALA A 424 -10.82 10.28 -6.11
CA ALA A 424 -10.00 10.01 -7.29
C ALA A 424 -9.48 8.56 -7.40
N THR A 425 -10.13 7.60 -6.74
CA THR A 425 -9.67 6.21 -6.78
C THR A 425 -9.89 5.65 -8.19
N GLY A 426 -8.83 5.10 -8.79
CA GLY A 426 -8.92 4.47 -10.11
C GLY A 426 -9.94 3.33 -10.16
N ASN A 427 -10.61 3.14 -11.29
CA ASN A 427 -11.67 2.14 -11.45
C ASN A 427 -11.21 0.71 -11.10
N ASP A 428 -9.98 0.34 -11.44
CA ASP A 428 -9.34 -0.93 -11.08
C ASP A 428 -9.24 -1.13 -9.55
N LYS A 429 -8.81 -0.08 -8.84
CA LYS A 429 -8.72 -0.08 -7.37
C LYS A 429 -10.10 -0.13 -6.73
N ILE A 430 -11.09 0.58 -7.28
CA ILE A 430 -12.48 0.54 -6.82
C ILE A 430 -13.04 -0.87 -6.95
N LEU A 431 -12.96 -1.49 -8.13
CA LEU A 431 -13.48 -2.84 -8.35
C LEU A 431 -12.82 -3.86 -7.41
N THR A 432 -11.51 -3.73 -7.21
CA THR A 432 -10.76 -4.56 -6.26
C THR A 432 -11.22 -4.35 -4.82
N PHE A 433 -11.46 -3.10 -4.41
CA PHE A 433 -11.93 -2.78 -3.07
C PHE A 433 -13.35 -3.28 -2.81
N LEU A 434 -14.26 -3.13 -3.77
CA LEU A 434 -15.63 -3.64 -3.64
C LEU A 434 -15.64 -5.18 -3.54
N ALA A 435 -14.79 -5.87 -4.33
CA ALA A 435 -14.59 -7.30 -4.21
C ALA A 435 -14.03 -7.71 -2.84
N LYS A 436 -13.09 -6.93 -2.29
CA LYS A 436 -12.57 -7.12 -0.92
C LYS A 436 -13.70 -7.02 0.11
N VAL A 437 -14.50 -5.95 0.08
CA VAL A 437 -15.57 -5.72 1.05
C VAL A 437 -16.57 -6.87 1.03
N LYS A 438 -17.03 -7.30 -0.16
CA LYS A 438 -17.93 -8.45 -0.29
C LYS A 438 -17.34 -9.74 0.28
N ALA A 439 -16.09 -10.04 -0.07
CA ALA A 439 -15.44 -11.27 0.34
C ALA A 439 -15.16 -11.33 1.85
N GLN A 440 -14.66 -10.22 2.41
CA GLN A 440 -14.41 -10.12 3.85
C GLN A 440 -15.71 -10.15 4.65
N ARG A 441 -16.79 -9.53 4.16
CA ARG A 441 -18.11 -9.61 4.80
C ARG A 441 -18.62 -11.05 4.89
N ALA A 442 -18.59 -11.79 3.77
CA ALA A 442 -18.97 -13.20 3.75
C ALA A 442 -18.12 -14.06 4.70
N LEU A 443 -16.84 -13.73 4.88
CA LEU A 443 -15.98 -14.43 5.84
C LEU A 443 -16.31 -14.04 7.30
N VAL A 444 -16.53 -12.76 7.58
CA VAL A 444 -16.89 -12.25 8.93
C VAL A 444 -18.24 -12.82 9.37
N GLU A 445 -19.23 -12.90 8.49
CA GLU A 445 -20.53 -13.51 8.78
C GLU A 445 -20.38 -14.96 9.26
N LYS A 446 -19.43 -15.73 8.69
CA LYS A 446 -19.14 -17.10 9.16
C LYS A 446 -18.57 -17.12 10.58
N PHE A 447 -17.69 -16.18 10.94
CA PHE A 447 -17.19 -16.05 12.32
C PHE A 447 -18.30 -15.64 13.29
N MET A 448 -19.11 -14.66 12.93
CA MET A 448 -20.21 -14.16 13.78
C MET A 448 -21.25 -15.24 14.07
N ASN A 449 -21.54 -16.07 13.07
CA ASN A 449 -22.48 -17.20 13.16
C ASN A 449 -21.88 -18.47 13.77
N GLY A 450 -20.60 -18.45 14.19
CA GLY A 450 -19.92 -19.60 14.80
C GLY A 450 -19.56 -20.74 13.84
N LEU A 451 -19.65 -20.52 12.51
CA LEU A 451 -19.21 -21.48 11.50
C LEU A 451 -17.68 -21.56 11.40
N LEU A 452 -16.99 -20.53 11.88
CA LEU A 452 -15.53 -20.47 12.04
C LEU A 452 -15.22 -19.97 13.45
N THR A 453 -14.17 -20.50 14.07
CA THR A 453 -13.71 -20.07 15.40
C THR A 453 -12.34 -19.41 15.30
N LYS A 454 -12.07 -18.47 16.22
CA LYS A 454 -10.78 -17.78 16.33
C LYS A 454 -9.66 -18.70 16.86
N GLU A 455 -10.02 -19.80 17.52
CA GLU A 455 -9.09 -20.72 18.19
C GLU A 455 -8.10 -21.42 17.25
N ASP A 456 -8.43 -21.56 15.97
CA ASP A 456 -7.55 -22.17 14.96
C ASP A 456 -6.28 -21.32 14.68
N GLU A 457 -6.34 -20.00 14.88
CA GLU A 457 -5.20 -19.09 14.69
C GLU A 457 -4.26 -19.06 15.91
N GLU A 458 -4.80 -19.31 17.10
CA GLU A 458 -4.07 -19.28 18.36
C GLU A 458 -3.20 -20.54 18.58
N ARG A 459 -3.40 -21.60 17.79
CA ARG A 459 -2.68 -22.88 17.95
C ARG A 459 -1.16 -22.75 17.73
N LEU A 460 -0.74 -21.88 16.80
CA LEU A 460 0.68 -21.62 16.54
C LEU A 460 1.29 -20.72 17.63
N GLU A 461 0.59 -19.67 18.05
CA GLU A 461 1.00 -18.76 19.12
C GLU A 461 1.11 -19.49 20.47
N ARG A 462 0.13 -20.33 20.81
CA ARG A 462 0.16 -21.19 22.01
C ARG A 462 1.32 -22.18 21.99
N SER A 463 1.65 -22.77 20.83
CA SER A 463 2.74 -23.76 20.74
C SER A 463 4.13 -23.16 20.97
N ILE A 464 4.36 -21.93 20.51
CA ILE A 464 5.63 -21.21 20.69
C ILE A 464 5.70 -20.57 22.08
N CYS A 465 4.58 -20.04 22.61
CA CYS A 465 4.54 -19.47 23.95
C CYS A 465 4.80 -20.50 25.06
N LYS A 466 4.32 -21.75 24.91
CA LYS A 466 4.59 -22.82 25.89
C LYS A 466 6.09 -23.11 26.11
N LEU A 467 6.91 -23.00 25.07
CA LEU A 467 8.36 -23.24 25.16
C LEU A 467 9.08 -22.09 25.89
N LEU A 468 8.62 -20.85 25.70
CA LEU A 468 9.14 -19.67 26.40
C LEU A 468 8.75 -19.67 27.89
N ASP A 469 7.52 -20.10 28.20
CA ASP A 469 7.04 -20.17 29.57
C ASP A 469 7.77 -21.28 30.37
N ALA A 470 8.15 -22.39 29.73
CA ALA A 470 8.97 -23.46 30.33
C ALA A 470 10.41 -23.00 30.63
N ALA A 471 11.06 -22.29 29.70
CA ALA A 471 12.41 -21.74 29.92
C ALA A 471 12.44 -20.71 31.07
N LYS A 472 11.39 -19.90 31.18
CA LYS A 472 11.21 -18.97 32.31
C LYS A 472 11.02 -19.70 33.64
N ALA A 473 10.19 -20.74 33.67
CA ALA A 473 9.95 -21.54 34.87
C ALA A 473 11.22 -22.22 35.38
N ALA A 474 12.11 -22.68 34.48
CA ALA A 474 13.41 -23.24 34.86
C ALA A 474 14.31 -22.18 35.54
N ARG A 475 14.34 -20.94 35.02
CA ARG A 475 15.13 -19.85 35.61
C ARG A 475 14.61 -19.42 37.00
N GLU A 476 13.29 -19.49 37.20
CA GLU A 476 12.62 -19.12 38.45
C GLU A 476 12.47 -20.30 39.43
N ALA A 477 13.09 -21.45 39.13
CA ALA A 477 12.96 -22.66 39.96
C ALA A 477 13.51 -22.42 41.38
N PRO A 478 12.73 -22.70 42.44
CA PRO A 478 13.12 -22.38 43.81
C PRO A 478 14.14 -23.36 44.39
N ASN A 479 14.35 -24.53 43.77
CA ASN A 479 15.32 -25.54 44.18
C ASN A 479 15.73 -26.44 43.01
N GLU A 480 16.82 -27.18 43.20
CA GLU A 480 17.46 -28.05 42.21
C GLU A 480 16.53 -29.17 41.71
N ALA A 481 15.71 -29.77 42.58
CA ALA A 481 14.75 -30.80 42.20
C ALA A 481 13.61 -30.28 41.30
N ALA A 482 13.14 -29.04 41.53
CA ALA A 482 12.15 -28.38 40.67
C ALA A 482 12.77 -27.98 39.33
N TRP A 483 14.04 -27.56 39.33
CA TRP A 483 14.79 -27.29 38.12
C TRP A 483 14.98 -28.56 37.28
N GLU A 484 15.41 -29.67 37.88
CA GLU A 484 15.57 -30.97 37.20
C GLU A 484 14.25 -31.47 36.59
N HIS A 485 13.13 -31.39 37.32
CA HIS A 485 11.83 -31.79 36.77
C HIS A 485 11.41 -30.93 35.57
N ILE A 486 11.63 -29.61 35.62
CA ILE A 486 11.30 -28.71 34.49
C ILE A 486 12.24 -28.97 33.30
N VAL A 487 13.51 -29.26 33.57
CA VAL A 487 14.51 -29.59 32.54
C VAL A 487 14.22 -30.94 31.88
N ASP A 488 13.84 -31.96 32.64
CA ASP A 488 13.45 -33.27 32.13
C ASP A 488 12.16 -33.21 31.28
N GLU A 489 11.17 -32.45 31.74
CA GLU A 489 9.93 -32.20 31.00
C GLU A 489 10.18 -31.39 29.72
N ALA A 490 11.10 -30.41 29.77
CA ALA A 490 11.54 -29.65 28.61
C ALA A 490 12.37 -30.50 27.64
N ALA A 491 13.26 -31.37 28.12
CA ALA A 491 14.08 -32.27 27.29
C ALA A 491 13.21 -33.31 26.56
N ALA A 492 12.14 -33.80 27.20
CA ALA A 492 11.19 -34.73 26.58
C ALA A 492 10.36 -34.08 25.44
N ASN A 493 10.16 -32.76 25.49
CA ASN A 493 9.19 -32.06 24.64
C ASN A 493 9.77 -30.97 23.72
N SER A 494 11.01 -30.54 23.93
CA SER A 494 11.65 -29.45 23.17
C SER A 494 12.32 -30.00 21.91
N ARG A 495 11.78 -29.64 20.74
CA ARG A 495 12.40 -29.92 19.44
C ARG A 495 12.75 -28.60 18.74
N PRO A 496 13.86 -28.54 17.97
CA PRO A 496 14.16 -27.37 17.16
C PRO A 496 12.99 -27.05 16.23
N GLN A 497 12.45 -25.83 16.36
CA GLN A 497 11.31 -25.37 15.55
C GLN A 497 11.83 -24.71 14.28
N ALA A 498 11.62 -25.34 13.12
CA ALA A 498 12.01 -24.80 11.83
C ALA A 498 10.86 -24.02 11.18
N VAL A 499 10.99 -22.70 11.08
CA VAL A 499 10.03 -21.85 10.36
C VAL A 499 10.45 -21.75 8.89
N ILE A 500 9.95 -22.64 8.05
CA ILE A 500 10.33 -22.73 6.62
C ILE A 500 9.24 -22.14 5.72
N GLY A 501 9.67 -21.30 4.77
CA GLY A 501 8.81 -20.67 3.76
C GLY A 501 9.61 -19.84 2.75
N PRO A 502 9.07 -19.54 1.55
CA PRO A 502 9.72 -18.68 0.54
C PRO A 502 10.08 -17.26 1.04
N PRO A 503 11.02 -16.53 0.40
CA PRO A 503 11.30 -15.13 0.75
C PRO A 503 10.04 -14.26 0.82
N GLY A 504 9.89 -13.44 1.87
CA GLY A 504 8.75 -12.53 2.02
C GLY A 504 7.53 -13.08 2.77
N THR A 505 7.52 -14.36 3.18
CA THR A 505 6.39 -15.00 3.91
C THR A 505 6.30 -14.66 5.41
N GLY A 506 6.87 -13.54 5.86
CA GLY A 506 6.76 -13.11 7.26
C GLY A 506 7.56 -13.92 8.29
N LYS A 507 8.45 -14.85 7.88
CA LYS A 507 9.28 -15.66 8.80
C LYS A 507 10.06 -14.82 9.81
N THR A 508 10.82 -13.85 9.31
CA THR A 508 11.55 -12.89 10.14
C THR A 508 10.61 -12.11 11.05
N THR A 509 9.38 -11.79 10.59
CA THR A 509 8.37 -11.10 11.41
C THR A 509 7.83 -11.96 12.56
N VAL A 510 7.70 -13.27 12.37
CA VAL A 510 7.35 -14.21 13.45
C VAL A 510 8.51 -14.29 14.45
N ILE A 511 9.74 -14.47 13.96
CA ILE A 511 10.94 -14.48 14.80
C ILE A 511 11.05 -13.17 15.61
N ASP A 512 10.84 -12.01 14.98
CA ASP A 512 10.87 -10.70 15.64
C ASP A 512 9.85 -10.58 16.78
N LYS A 513 8.65 -11.15 16.63
CA LYS A 513 7.61 -11.14 17.68
C LYS A 513 8.04 -11.99 18.87
N CYS A 514 8.62 -13.15 18.61
CA CYS A 514 9.14 -14.04 19.65
C CYS A 514 10.30 -13.39 20.42
N VAL A 515 11.26 -12.80 19.69
CA VAL A 515 12.39 -12.06 20.26
C VAL A 515 11.91 -10.94 21.19
N ARG A 516 10.99 -10.08 20.74
CA ARG A 516 10.44 -8.99 21.56
C ARG A 516 9.65 -9.46 22.78
N ARG A 517 9.07 -10.67 22.75
CA ARG A 517 8.39 -11.23 23.92
C ARG A 517 9.42 -11.73 24.94
N CYS A 518 10.42 -12.49 24.49
CA CYS A 518 11.50 -12.99 25.33
C CYS A 518 12.21 -11.84 26.06
N LEU A 519 12.60 -10.79 25.32
CA LEU A 519 13.24 -9.59 25.89
C LEU A 519 12.35 -8.88 26.91
N ARG A 520 11.04 -8.69 26.62
CA ARG A 520 10.09 -8.10 27.59
C ARG A 520 9.89 -8.92 28.86
N GLN A 521 10.17 -10.22 28.81
CA GLN A 521 10.12 -11.12 29.97
C GLN A 521 11.46 -11.21 30.71
N GLY A 522 12.47 -10.41 30.33
CA GLY A 522 13.80 -10.42 30.93
C GLY A 522 14.72 -11.54 30.43
N GLY A 523 14.35 -12.22 29.34
CA GLY A 523 15.15 -13.26 28.71
C GLY A 523 16.29 -12.69 27.86
N ARG A 524 17.41 -13.41 27.78
CA ARG A 524 18.55 -13.15 26.91
C ARG A 524 18.36 -13.86 25.58
N VAL A 525 18.51 -13.12 24.48
CA VAL A 525 18.28 -13.63 23.14
C VAL A 525 19.57 -13.54 22.32
N LEU A 526 19.99 -14.67 21.74
CA LEU A 526 20.99 -14.70 20.66
C LEU A 526 20.28 -14.71 19.31
N PHE A 527 20.52 -13.72 18.47
CA PHE A 527 20.00 -13.65 17.11
C PHE A 527 21.15 -13.74 16.10
N ALA A 528 21.31 -14.91 15.49
CA ALA A 528 22.38 -15.21 14.54
C ALA A 528 21.91 -15.11 13.08
N LEU A 529 22.70 -14.45 12.23
CA LEU A 529 22.42 -14.30 10.79
C LEU A 529 23.64 -14.66 9.91
N PRO A 530 23.48 -15.17 8.69
CA PRO A 530 24.60 -15.60 7.84
C PRO A 530 25.60 -14.48 7.51
N THR A 531 25.14 -13.23 7.38
CA THR A 531 25.99 -12.10 6.96
C THR A 531 25.95 -10.92 7.94
N ALA A 532 27.07 -10.18 8.02
CA ALA A 532 27.19 -9.00 8.87
C ALA A 532 26.20 -7.88 8.51
N GLN A 533 25.83 -7.75 7.23
CA GLN A 533 24.85 -6.77 6.77
C GLN A 533 23.44 -7.10 7.31
N GLN A 534 23.08 -8.38 7.37
CA GLN A 534 21.80 -8.82 7.95
C GLN A 534 21.81 -8.67 9.47
N ALA A 535 22.91 -9.06 10.13
CA ALA A 535 23.12 -8.85 11.56
C ALA A 535 22.97 -7.37 11.96
N SER A 536 23.57 -6.45 11.20
CA SER A 536 23.44 -5.01 11.44
C SER A 536 21.98 -4.53 11.41
N ARG A 537 21.19 -4.97 10.42
CA ARG A 537 19.77 -4.60 10.30
C ARG A 537 18.91 -5.12 11.45
N VAL A 538 19.17 -6.34 11.91
CA VAL A 538 18.47 -6.94 13.04
C VAL A 538 18.89 -6.28 14.36
N ARG A 539 20.16 -5.92 14.51
CA ARG A 539 20.69 -5.20 15.68
C ARG A 539 20.05 -3.82 15.85
N THR A 540 19.77 -3.10 14.75
CA THR A 540 18.99 -1.85 14.82
C THR A 540 17.55 -2.08 15.31
N LYS A 541 16.98 -3.25 15.02
CA LYS A 541 15.58 -3.58 15.30
C LYS A 541 15.35 -4.11 16.71
N HIS A 542 16.32 -4.84 17.25
CA HIS A 542 16.32 -5.39 18.61
C HIS A 542 17.66 -5.06 19.27
N PRO A 543 17.86 -3.79 19.72
CA PRO A 543 19.13 -3.37 20.30
C PRO A 543 19.45 -4.07 21.64
N GLU A 544 18.44 -4.68 22.27
CA GLU A 544 18.55 -5.41 23.53
C GLU A 544 18.88 -6.91 23.35
N ALA A 545 18.89 -7.42 22.11
CA ALA A 545 19.32 -8.79 21.80
C ALA A 545 20.80 -8.83 21.43
N ASP A 546 21.47 -9.93 21.75
CA ASP A 546 22.81 -10.20 21.25
C ASP A 546 22.71 -10.67 19.80
N VAL A 547 23.00 -9.77 18.86
CA VAL A 547 22.89 -10.03 17.43
C VAL A 547 24.28 -10.19 16.82
N ASP A 548 24.56 -11.30 16.15
CA ASP A 548 25.84 -11.53 15.47
C ASP A 548 25.70 -12.37 14.20
N THR A 549 26.79 -12.54 13.45
CA THR A 549 26.86 -13.47 12.33
C THR A 549 26.86 -14.93 12.82
N CYS A 550 26.38 -15.88 12.03
CA CYS A 550 26.45 -17.30 12.39
C CYS A 550 27.90 -17.75 12.67
N ALA A 551 28.87 -17.23 11.91
CA ALA A 551 30.28 -17.53 12.13
C ALA A 551 30.80 -17.00 13.48
N GLY A 552 30.37 -15.79 13.88
CA GLY A 552 30.73 -15.18 15.17
C GLY A 552 29.97 -15.81 16.35
N ALA A 553 28.64 -15.89 16.25
CA ALA A 553 27.75 -16.41 17.29
C ALA A 553 28.06 -17.86 17.70
N PHE A 554 28.40 -18.71 16.72
CA PHE A 554 28.66 -20.13 16.94
C PHE A 554 30.15 -20.48 16.85
N PHE A 555 31.04 -19.49 16.72
CA PHE A 555 32.49 -19.66 16.59
C PHE A 555 32.85 -20.80 15.63
N LEU A 556 32.26 -20.81 14.43
CA LEU A 556 32.36 -21.91 13.46
C LEU A 556 33.81 -22.25 13.04
N TYR A 557 34.75 -21.35 13.35
CA TYR A 557 36.19 -21.44 13.12
C TYR A 557 37.00 -22.09 14.26
N LYS A 558 36.41 -22.34 15.44
CA LYS A 558 37.06 -23.02 16.58
C LYS A 558 36.67 -24.50 16.65
N ASP A 559 37.21 -25.27 17.59
CA ASP A 559 36.71 -26.63 17.86
C ASP A 559 35.39 -26.57 18.65
N SER A 560 34.42 -27.46 18.37
CA SER A 560 33.10 -27.42 19.02
C SER A 560 33.16 -27.62 20.54
N VAL A 561 34.20 -28.30 21.05
CA VAL A 561 34.39 -28.57 22.48
C VAL A 561 34.78 -27.29 23.23
N GLU A 562 35.49 -26.37 22.59
CA GLU A 562 35.98 -25.11 23.19
C GLU A 562 34.89 -24.04 23.39
N VAL A 563 33.69 -24.25 22.84
CA VAL A 563 32.63 -23.22 22.75
C VAL A 563 31.29 -23.67 23.34
N MET A 564 31.26 -24.85 23.98
CA MET A 564 30.02 -25.44 24.51
C MET A 564 29.30 -24.53 25.51
N ASP A 565 30.04 -23.78 26.32
CA ASP A 565 29.47 -22.94 27.38
C ASP A 565 28.95 -21.57 26.88
N CYS A 566 29.25 -21.18 25.64
CA CYS A 566 28.91 -19.83 25.16
C CYS A 566 27.41 -19.63 24.88
N LEU A 567 26.67 -20.73 24.67
CA LEU A 567 25.25 -20.70 24.35
C LEU A 567 24.34 -20.82 25.59
N THR A 568 24.88 -21.29 26.73
CA THR A 568 24.09 -21.59 27.95
C THR A 568 23.48 -20.35 28.61
N GLN A 569 24.02 -19.17 28.32
CA GLN A 569 23.51 -17.89 28.83
C GLN A 569 22.25 -17.37 28.13
N TYR A 570 21.84 -17.97 27.00
CA TYR A 570 20.71 -17.50 26.21
C TYR A 570 19.46 -18.33 26.47
N ASP A 571 18.34 -17.64 26.67
CA ASP A 571 17.01 -18.26 26.84
C ASP A 571 16.34 -18.54 25.49
N MET A 572 16.81 -17.89 24.43
CA MET A 572 16.33 -18.10 23.06
C MET A 572 17.47 -17.89 22.06
N ILE A 573 17.63 -18.85 21.15
CA ILE A 573 18.53 -18.74 20.00
C ILE A 573 17.68 -18.69 18.73
N ALA A 574 17.76 -17.59 18.00
CA ALA A 574 17.13 -17.41 16.70
C ALA A 574 18.18 -17.44 15.59
N VAL A 575 18.01 -18.34 14.61
CA VAL A 575 18.84 -18.36 13.40
C VAL A 575 17.94 -18.07 12.19
N ASP A 576 18.17 -16.94 11.52
CA ASP A 576 17.41 -16.57 10.31
C ASP A 576 18.26 -16.80 9.06
N GLU A 577 17.61 -16.88 7.89
CA GLU A 577 18.28 -17.04 6.58
C GLU A 577 19.21 -18.27 6.48
N VAL A 578 18.89 -19.33 7.23
CA VAL A 578 19.62 -20.61 7.30
C VAL A 578 19.98 -21.19 5.91
N SER A 579 19.17 -20.90 4.88
CA SER A 579 19.43 -21.30 3.50
C SER A 579 20.74 -20.77 2.90
N GLN A 580 21.36 -19.76 3.52
CA GLN A 580 22.63 -19.19 3.07
C GLN A 580 23.85 -19.88 3.71
N LEU A 581 23.64 -20.80 4.66
CA LEU A 581 24.71 -21.55 5.31
C LEU A 581 25.13 -22.77 4.49
N SER A 582 26.41 -23.15 4.59
CA SER A 582 26.86 -24.43 4.06
C SER A 582 26.26 -25.58 4.88
N GLN A 583 26.13 -26.77 4.28
CA GLN A 583 25.66 -27.95 5.01
C GLN A 583 26.54 -28.24 6.24
N LYS A 584 27.86 -28.06 6.11
CA LYS A 584 28.82 -28.25 7.21
C LYS A 584 28.54 -27.29 8.38
N ASP A 585 28.26 -26.03 8.09
CA ASP A 585 27.98 -25.02 9.11
C ASP A 585 26.61 -25.22 9.75
N PHE A 586 25.60 -25.61 8.96
CA PHE A 586 24.27 -25.93 9.46
C PHE A 586 24.28 -27.15 10.39
N ASP A 587 24.90 -28.25 9.97
CA ASP A 587 25.00 -29.47 10.78
C ASP A 587 25.73 -29.18 12.10
N ARG A 588 26.75 -28.32 12.05
CA ARG A 588 27.49 -27.86 13.24
C ARG A 588 26.64 -27.01 14.19
N ILE A 589 25.82 -26.08 13.67
CA ILE A 589 24.90 -25.27 14.49
C ILE A 589 23.84 -26.17 15.16
N VAL A 590 23.29 -27.14 14.41
CA VAL A 590 22.33 -28.10 14.97
C VAL A 590 22.99 -28.97 16.04
N GLN A 591 24.23 -29.42 15.83
CA GLN A 591 25.00 -30.15 16.83
C GLN A 591 25.21 -29.32 18.10
N MET A 592 25.59 -28.04 17.97
CA MET A 592 25.75 -27.13 19.12
C MET A 592 24.42 -26.86 19.84
N TYR A 593 23.30 -26.78 19.12
CA TYR A 593 21.97 -26.68 19.71
C TYR A 593 21.57 -27.94 20.48
N LEU A 594 21.81 -29.12 19.91
CA LEU A 594 21.50 -30.40 20.56
C LEU A 594 22.32 -30.58 21.85
N LEU A 595 23.58 -30.14 21.83
CA LEU A 595 24.45 -30.08 23.01
C LEU A 595 24.00 -29.04 24.04
N TRP A 596 23.46 -27.90 23.59
CA TRP A 596 22.83 -26.88 24.46
C TRP A 596 21.53 -27.38 25.11
N SER A 597 20.75 -28.20 24.40
CA SER A 597 19.45 -28.71 24.87
C SER A 597 19.53 -30.01 25.68
N SER A 598 20.70 -30.64 25.78
CA SER A 598 20.87 -31.95 26.42
C SER A 598 22.00 -31.89 27.44
N PRO A 599 21.72 -31.91 28.76
CA PRO A 599 22.74 -32.29 29.71
C PRO A 599 23.02 -33.79 29.51
N VAL A 600 24.28 -34.17 29.33
CA VAL A 600 24.80 -35.55 29.27
C VAL A 600 24.72 -36.27 27.89
N THR A 601 25.84 -36.32 27.16
CA THR A 601 26.60 -37.55 26.81
C THR A 601 27.70 -37.25 25.78
N SER A 602 28.95 -37.56 26.15
CA SER A 602 30.06 -37.72 25.23
C SER A 602 29.90 -39.02 24.45
N GLY A 603 29.78 -38.96 23.12
CA GLY A 603 29.64 -40.15 22.30
C GLY A 603 29.67 -39.87 20.80
N SER A 604 30.80 -40.16 20.18
CA SER A 604 31.02 -40.15 18.73
C SER A 604 30.00 -41.03 18.01
N SER A 605 29.14 -40.48 17.15
CA SER A 605 28.28 -41.28 16.27
C SER A 605 28.38 -40.83 14.80
N ARG A 606 28.72 -41.80 13.94
CA ARG A 606 28.71 -41.69 12.48
C ARG A 606 27.26 -41.50 12.01
N ILE A 607 27.04 -40.55 11.11
CA ILE A 607 25.73 -40.28 10.49
C ILE A 607 25.42 -41.42 9.49
N GLU A 608 24.62 -42.40 9.90
CA GLU A 608 23.94 -43.32 8.97
C GLU A 608 22.72 -42.63 8.34
N LEU A 609 22.48 -42.88 7.05
CA LEU A 609 21.38 -42.31 6.26
C LEU A 609 20.02 -42.92 6.66
N TRP A 610 19.40 -42.41 7.73
CA TRP A 610 18.07 -42.83 8.24
C TRP A 610 16.85 -42.35 7.42
N ARG A 611 17.02 -41.85 6.18
CA ARG A 611 15.93 -41.18 5.43
C ARG A 611 15.03 -42.09 4.57
N CYS A 612 15.52 -43.25 4.13
CA CYS A 612 14.77 -44.14 3.24
C CYS A 612 14.34 -45.40 4.01
N LYS A 613 13.03 -45.60 4.16
CA LYS A 613 12.45 -46.73 4.91
C LYS A 613 12.10 -47.93 4.03
N ASP A 614 12.27 -47.80 2.72
CA ASP A 614 11.94 -48.80 1.72
C ASP A 614 13.21 -49.27 0.99
N GLU A 615 13.50 -50.56 1.09
CA GLU A 615 14.66 -51.19 0.46
C GLU A 615 14.66 -51.02 -1.06
N THR A 616 13.48 -51.03 -1.69
CA THR A 616 13.31 -50.88 -3.14
C THR A 616 13.75 -49.49 -3.59
N LEU A 617 13.30 -48.46 -2.89
CA LEU A 617 13.69 -47.08 -3.15
C LEU A 617 15.18 -46.87 -2.84
N ARG A 618 15.69 -47.45 -1.75
CA ARG A 618 17.11 -47.39 -1.37
C ARG A 618 18.02 -47.90 -2.49
N GLN A 619 17.70 -49.06 -3.07
CA GLN A 619 18.45 -49.61 -4.20
C GLN A 619 18.43 -48.70 -5.44
N LYS A 620 17.28 -48.11 -5.76
CA LYS A 620 17.16 -47.12 -6.85
C LYS A 620 18.05 -45.89 -6.57
N LEU A 621 18.00 -45.35 -5.35
CA LEU A 621 18.76 -44.16 -4.97
C LEU A 621 20.28 -44.39 -4.95
N VAL A 622 20.75 -45.53 -4.45
CA VAL A 622 22.18 -45.89 -4.45
C VAL A 622 22.71 -45.96 -5.89
N ALA A 623 21.98 -46.62 -6.78
CA ALA A 623 22.38 -46.73 -8.18
C ALA A 623 22.38 -45.37 -8.90
N LEU A 624 21.37 -44.53 -8.65
CA LEU A 624 21.26 -43.18 -9.25
C LEU A 624 22.29 -42.18 -8.75
N ARG A 625 22.90 -42.43 -7.58
CA ARG A 625 23.92 -41.56 -6.99
C ARG A 625 25.26 -41.67 -7.73
N THR A 626 25.62 -42.87 -8.17
CA THR A 626 26.97 -43.20 -8.66
C THR A 626 27.05 -43.34 -10.17
N ALA A 627 25.97 -43.69 -10.85
CA ALA A 627 25.98 -43.92 -12.29
C ALA A 627 24.64 -43.57 -12.96
N MET A 628 24.71 -43.27 -14.26
CA MET A 628 23.51 -43.14 -15.08
C MET A 628 22.80 -44.51 -15.17
N PRO A 629 21.46 -44.58 -14.98
CA PRO A 629 20.76 -45.86 -14.91
C PRO A 629 20.80 -46.63 -16.23
N THR A 630 20.85 -47.96 -16.16
CA THR A 630 20.67 -48.84 -17.32
C THR A 630 19.22 -48.78 -17.84
N LYS A 631 18.97 -49.27 -19.08
CA LYS A 631 17.61 -49.33 -19.63
C LYS A 631 16.66 -50.14 -18.73
N GLN A 632 17.15 -51.22 -18.12
CA GLN A 632 16.37 -52.06 -17.20
C GLN A 632 16.08 -51.34 -15.88
N LEU A 633 17.03 -50.59 -15.32
CA LEU A 633 16.81 -49.81 -14.10
C LEU A 633 15.82 -48.66 -14.36
N LEU A 634 15.94 -47.95 -15.49
CA LEU A 634 14.98 -46.90 -15.86
C LEU A 634 13.55 -47.46 -16.00
N LYS A 635 13.40 -48.65 -16.60
CA LYS A 635 12.09 -49.31 -16.69
C LYS A 635 11.52 -49.61 -15.30
N ARG A 636 12.35 -50.03 -14.34
CA ARG A 636 11.94 -50.25 -12.93
C ARG A 636 11.60 -48.96 -12.18
N ILE A 637 12.29 -47.86 -12.46
CA ILE A 637 11.97 -46.54 -11.88
C ILE A 637 10.64 -46.00 -12.43
N ALA A 638 10.34 -46.25 -13.70
CA ALA A 638 9.12 -45.74 -14.33
C ALA A 638 7.88 -46.65 -14.18
N LEU A 639 8.07 -47.93 -13.87
CA LEU A 639 6.98 -48.91 -13.78
C LEU A 639 6.02 -48.52 -12.65
N ARG A 640 4.72 -48.36 -12.96
CA ARG A 640 3.64 -47.94 -12.04
C ARG A 640 3.75 -46.52 -11.46
N HIS A 641 4.78 -45.74 -11.82
CA HIS A 641 4.99 -44.36 -11.36
C HIS A 641 4.63 -43.33 -12.42
N LYS A 642 3.52 -43.45 -13.15
CA LYS A 642 3.20 -42.55 -14.28
C LYS A 642 2.15 -41.52 -13.88
N ALA A 643 2.47 -40.23 -14.00
CA ALA A 643 1.56 -39.13 -13.67
C ALA A 643 0.58 -38.80 -14.83
N TRP A 644 1.09 -38.71 -16.07
CA TRP A 644 0.31 -38.50 -17.30
C TRP A 644 0.98 -39.18 -18.50
N SER A 645 0.26 -39.38 -19.61
CA SER A 645 0.75 -40.15 -20.77
C SER A 645 0.53 -39.48 -22.11
N GLY A 646 1.54 -39.53 -22.99
CA GLY A 646 1.39 -39.26 -24.43
C GLY A 646 2.10 -38.00 -24.93
N HIS A 647 2.49 -37.08 -24.05
CA HIS A 647 3.16 -35.82 -24.43
C HIS A 647 4.25 -35.41 -23.42
N ARG A 648 5.16 -34.52 -23.87
CA ARG A 648 6.32 -34.05 -23.08
C ARG A 648 5.93 -33.10 -21.94
N GLU A 649 4.98 -32.20 -22.20
CA GLU A 649 4.50 -31.20 -21.23
C GLU A 649 3.12 -31.61 -20.68
N PRO A 650 2.80 -31.27 -19.41
CA PRO A 650 1.47 -31.50 -18.88
C PRO A 650 0.47 -30.47 -19.42
N THR A 651 -0.71 -30.92 -19.82
CA THR A 651 -1.86 -30.05 -20.10
C THR A 651 -2.51 -29.56 -18.80
N ALA A 652 -3.37 -28.54 -18.90
CA ALA A 652 -4.17 -28.10 -17.75
C ALA A 652 -5.06 -29.23 -17.19
N TRP A 653 -5.52 -30.15 -18.05
CA TRP A 653 -6.29 -31.33 -17.64
C TRP A 653 -5.44 -32.35 -16.89
N ASP A 654 -4.20 -32.59 -17.31
CA ASP A 654 -3.28 -33.51 -16.61
C ASP A 654 -2.98 -33.03 -15.19
N LEU A 655 -2.71 -31.73 -15.03
CA LEU A 655 -2.50 -31.14 -13.71
C LEU A 655 -3.76 -31.25 -12.85
N GLN A 656 -4.94 -31.07 -13.44
CA GLN A 656 -6.21 -31.22 -12.74
C GLN A 656 -6.44 -32.66 -12.26
N GLU A 657 -6.25 -33.65 -13.13
CA GLU A 657 -6.37 -35.07 -12.78
C GLU A 657 -5.32 -35.51 -11.75
N LEU A 658 -4.09 -35.00 -11.86
CA LEU A 658 -3.02 -35.26 -10.90
C LEU A 658 -3.41 -34.77 -9.50
N TYR A 659 -3.84 -33.51 -9.36
CA TYR A 659 -4.23 -32.97 -8.05
C TYR A 659 -5.51 -33.61 -7.52
N ARG A 660 -6.38 -34.15 -8.39
CA ARG A 660 -7.54 -34.94 -7.96
C ARG A 660 -7.13 -36.29 -7.35
N LYS A 661 -6.14 -36.96 -7.96
CA LYS A 661 -5.68 -38.30 -7.52
C LYS A 661 -4.72 -38.24 -6.34
N VAL A 662 -3.82 -37.26 -6.33
CA VAL A 662 -2.77 -37.13 -5.31
C VAL A 662 -2.72 -35.68 -4.81
N PRO A 663 -3.70 -35.25 -4.01
CA PRO A 663 -3.88 -33.83 -3.65
C PRO A 663 -2.76 -33.25 -2.78
N HIS A 664 -1.85 -34.06 -2.25
CA HIS A 664 -0.69 -33.65 -1.44
C HIS A 664 0.62 -33.64 -2.25
N THR A 665 0.62 -34.08 -3.51
CA THR A 665 1.86 -34.21 -4.30
C THR A 665 2.51 -32.85 -4.58
N THR A 666 3.83 -32.75 -4.36
CA THR A 666 4.63 -31.62 -4.85
C THR A 666 5.19 -31.96 -6.23
N ILE A 667 4.91 -31.16 -7.26
CA ILE A 667 5.53 -31.29 -8.58
C ILE A 667 6.95 -30.73 -8.53
N ALA A 668 7.94 -31.53 -8.86
CA ALA A 668 9.35 -31.14 -8.93
C ALA A 668 9.78 -30.99 -10.40
N THR A 669 10.26 -29.80 -10.79
CA THR A 669 10.76 -29.52 -12.15
C THR A 669 12.23 -29.10 -12.19
N CYS A 670 12.91 -29.30 -13.31
CA CYS A 670 14.30 -28.85 -13.49
C CYS A 670 14.38 -27.38 -13.91
N GLY A 671 13.50 -26.92 -14.79
CA GLY A 671 13.45 -25.52 -15.24
C GLY A 671 12.89 -24.56 -14.20
N LEU A 672 13.44 -23.34 -14.16
CA LEU A 672 12.77 -22.16 -13.57
C LEU A 672 11.42 -22.03 -14.26
N GLY A 673 10.34 -22.27 -13.51
CA GLY A 673 8.99 -22.52 -14.04
C GLY A 673 8.66 -21.77 -15.33
N VAL A 674 8.39 -22.54 -16.40
CA VAL A 674 7.79 -22.10 -17.67
C VAL A 674 8.24 -20.69 -18.10
N GLN A 675 9.52 -20.50 -18.40
CA GLN A 675 9.90 -19.42 -19.32
C GLN A 675 9.42 -19.83 -20.71
N ARG A 676 8.35 -19.18 -21.20
CA ARG A 676 7.94 -19.34 -22.59
C ARG A 676 8.95 -18.64 -23.48
N PHE A 677 9.32 -19.28 -24.58
CA PHE A 677 10.06 -18.68 -25.67
C PHE A 677 9.08 -18.42 -26.82
N ASP A 678 9.27 -17.34 -27.56
CA ASP A 678 8.52 -17.11 -28.80
C ASP A 678 9.08 -17.96 -29.94
N ASP A 679 8.45 -17.88 -31.12
CA ASP A 679 8.86 -18.61 -32.32
C ASP A 679 10.28 -18.20 -32.80
N GLU A 680 10.84 -17.11 -32.25
CA GLU A 680 12.20 -16.61 -32.48
C GLU A 680 13.20 -17.04 -31.39
N ASN A 681 12.78 -17.91 -30.47
CA ASN A 681 13.62 -18.44 -29.38
C ASN A 681 14.13 -17.36 -28.41
N LYS A 682 13.44 -16.21 -28.32
CA LYS A 682 13.67 -15.20 -27.28
C LYS A 682 12.86 -15.53 -26.04
N VAL A 683 13.45 -15.29 -24.86
CA VAL A 683 12.71 -15.39 -23.59
C VAL A 683 11.55 -14.39 -23.65
N VAL A 684 10.31 -14.88 -23.53
CA VAL A 684 9.12 -14.03 -23.41
C VAL A 684 9.12 -13.43 -22.01
N LEU A 685 9.87 -12.34 -21.85
CA LEU A 685 9.76 -11.45 -20.71
C LEU A 685 8.46 -10.67 -20.85
N GLY A 686 7.53 -10.88 -19.92
CA GLY A 686 6.42 -9.94 -19.72
C GLY A 686 5.19 -10.14 -20.58
N ARG A 687 4.78 -11.38 -20.92
CA ARG A 687 3.34 -11.55 -21.23
C ARG A 687 2.52 -11.23 -19.97
N PRO A 688 1.42 -10.48 -20.11
CA PRO A 688 0.40 -10.27 -19.07
C PRO A 688 0.11 -11.59 -18.33
N PRO A 689 0.00 -11.63 -16.99
CA PRO A 689 -0.48 -12.82 -16.31
C PRO A 689 -1.91 -13.14 -16.78
N VAL A 690 -2.02 -14.04 -17.76
CA VAL A 690 -3.32 -14.51 -18.25
C VAL A 690 -3.95 -15.35 -17.13
N PRO A 691 -5.21 -15.10 -16.75
CA PRO A 691 -5.87 -15.88 -15.72
C PRO A 691 -5.87 -17.36 -16.09
N LEU A 692 -5.31 -18.21 -15.21
CA LEU A 692 -5.37 -19.65 -15.40
C LEU A 692 -6.82 -20.10 -15.23
N ARG A 693 -7.48 -20.50 -16.33
CA ARG A 693 -8.83 -21.06 -16.30
C ARG A 693 -8.77 -22.49 -15.76
N MET A 694 -8.99 -22.64 -14.46
CA MET A 694 -8.97 -23.91 -13.75
C MET A 694 -10.13 -23.96 -12.74
N LYS A 695 -10.75 -25.13 -12.57
CA LYS A 695 -11.77 -25.33 -11.54
C LYS A 695 -11.09 -25.36 -10.16
N LEU A 696 -11.68 -24.63 -9.22
CA LEU A 696 -11.23 -24.62 -7.83
C LEU A 696 -11.87 -25.79 -7.07
N HIS A 697 -11.09 -26.45 -6.21
CA HIS A 697 -11.56 -27.57 -5.39
C HIS A 697 -11.20 -27.34 -3.92
N ARG A 698 -12.06 -27.79 -3.00
CA ARG A 698 -11.74 -27.82 -1.56
C ARG A 698 -10.52 -28.71 -1.34
N GLY A 699 -9.59 -28.26 -0.49
CA GLY A 699 -8.32 -28.94 -0.22
C GLY A 699 -7.19 -28.59 -1.20
N LEU A 700 -7.45 -27.78 -2.25
CA LEU A 700 -6.41 -27.38 -3.20
C LEU A 700 -5.37 -26.47 -2.51
N ARG A 701 -4.09 -26.86 -2.53
CA ARG A 701 -2.98 -26.01 -2.11
C ARG A 701 -2.71 -24.96 -3.17
N VAL A 702 -2.60 -23.72 -2.74
CA VAL A 702 -2.34 -22.55 -3.55
C VAL A 702 -1.18 -21.75 -2.96
N HIS A 703 -0.51 -20.97 -3.78
CA HIS A 703 0.36 -19.90 -3.33
C HIS A 703 -0.27 -18.58 -3.71
N LEU A 704 -0.36 -17.66 -2.76
CA LEU A 704 -0.75 -16.28 -3.04
C LEU A 704 0.30 -15.62 -3.93
N THR A 705 -0.11 -14.78 -4.86
CA THR A 705 0.78 -14.15 -5.86
C THR A 705 0.98 -12.66 -5.62
N ARG A 706 0.36 -12.09 -4.58
CA ARG A 706 0.42 -10.66 -4.27
C ARG A 706 0.59 -10.38 -2.78
N ASN A 707 1.22 -9.24 -2.51
CA ASN A 707 1.27 -8.64 -1.19
C ASN A 707 0.08 -7.71 -1.02
N VAL A 708 -0.84 -8.07 -0.13
CA VAL A 708 -2.04 -7.28 0.18
C VAL A 708 -2.01 -6.88 1.65
N ASP A 709 -1.88 -7.86 2.55
CA ASP A 709 -1.86 -7.67 3.99
C ASP A 709 -0.81 -8.59 4.61
N LYS A 710 0.36 -8.03 4.92
CA LYS A 710 1.48 -8.80 5.47
C LYS A 710 1.19 -9.36 6.86
N PRO A 711 0.68 -8.56 7.82
CA PRO A 711 0.27 -9.08 9.12
C PRO A 711 -0.73 -10.24 9.06
N ALA A 712 -1.64 -10.27 8.08
CA ALA A 712 -2.64 -11.33 7.91
C ALA A 712 -2.19 -12.53 7.07
N ASP A 713 -0.92 -12.59 6.65
CA ASP A 713 -0.36 -13.62 5.76
C ASP A 713 -0.82 -13.55 4.29
N PHE A 714 -1.49 -12.48 3.88
CA PHE A 714 -1.79 -12.22 2.47
C PHE A 714 -0.55 -11.63 1.77
N VAL A 715 0.46 -12.47 1.58
CA VAL A 715 1.76 -12.14 0.99
C VAL A 715 2.11 -13.03 -0.18
N ASN A 716 2.84 -12.49 -1.15
CA ASN A 716 3.30 -13.25 -2.30
C ASN A 716 4.17 -14.42 -1.84
N GLY A 717 3.84 -15.62 -2.31
CA GLY A 717 4.48 -16.87 -1.94
C GLY A 717 3.92 -17.53 -0.68
N MET A 718 2.95 -16.93 0.03
CA MET A 718 2.29 -17.62 1.15
C MET A 718 1.54 -18.83 0.64
N GLU A 719 1.83 -19.97 1.25
CA GLU A 719 1.13 -21.22 0.99
C GLU A 719 -0.19 -21.24 1.77
N ALA A 720 -1.27 -21.63 1.09
CA ALA A 720 -2.59 -21.75 1.70
C ALA A 720 -3.36 -22.92 1.08
N THR A 721 -4.36 -23.42 1.81
CA THR A 721 -5.25 -24.49 1.37
C THR A 721 -6.65 -23.93 1.19
N VAL A 722 -7.28 -24.19 0.04
CA VAL A 722 -8.65 -23.77 -0.24
C VAL A 722 -9.62 -24.51 0.69
N SER A 723 -10.37 -23.76 1.49
CA SER A 723 -11.38 -24.30 2.40
C SER A 723 -12.77 -24.28 1.76
N SER A 724 -13.18 -23.13 1.20
CA SER A 724 -14.48 -22.98 0.56
C SER A 724 -14.48 -21.87 -0.51
N TYR A 725 -15.50 -21.86 -1.36
CA TYR A 725 -15.77 -20.78 -2.32
C TYR A 725 -17.20 -20.31 -2.14
N ASP A 726 -17.39 -18.99 -2.05
CA ASP A 726 -18.71 -18.36 -2.07
C ASP A 726 -18.97 -17.75 -3.45
N PRO A 727 -19.95 -18.26 -4.23
CA PRO A 727 -20.29 -17.73 -5.54
C PRO A 727 -20.82 -16.30 -5.50
N CYS A 728 -21.52 -15.89 -4.43
CA CYS A 728 -22.14 -14.58 -4.33
C CYS A 728 -21.10 -13.47 -4.16
N SER A 729 -20.19 -13.64 -3.20
CA SER A 729 -19.08 -12.69 -2.99
C SER A 729 -17.87 -12.93 -3.91
N ARG A 730 -17.85 -14.05 -4.65
CA ARG A 730 -16.68 -14.58 -5.39
C ARG A 730 -15.45 -14.77 -4.49
N CYS A 731 -15.66 -14.93 -3.18
CA CYS A 731 -14.62 -15.13 -2.19
C CYS A 731 -14.11 -16.57 -2.21
N VAL A 732 -12.80 -16.72 -2.32
CA VAL A 732 -12.13 -17.98 -2.04
C VAL A 732 -11.60 -17.92 -0.61
N HIS A 733 -12.21 -18.66 0.28
CA HIS A 733 -11.73 -18.80 1.66
C HIS A 733 -10.59 -19.81 1.68
N VAL A 734 -9.43 -19.37 2.12
CA VAL A 734 -8.24 -20.20 2.29
C VAL A 734 -7.77 -20.21 3.74
N VAL A 735 -7.13 -21.30 4.15
CA VAL A 735 -6.40 -21.39 5.42
C VAL A 735 -4.91 -21.38 5.10
N THR A 736 -4.17 -20.40 5.58
CA THR A 736 -2.73 -20.30 5.34
C THR A 736 -1.97 -21.43 6.06
N LYS A 737 -0.72 -21.67 5.67
CA LYS A 737 0.18 -22.62 6.36
C LYS A 737 0.38 -22.28 7.84
N THR A 738 0.22 -21.01 8.20
CA THR A 738 0.24 -20.47 9.56
C THR A 738 -1.13 -20.52 10.26
N TRP A 739 -2.09 -21.26 9.69
CA TRP A 739 -3.44 -21.48 10.22
C TRP A 739 -4.35 -20.25 10.25
N ARG A 740 -4.04 -19.20 9.47
CA ARG A 740 -4.90 -18.02 9.37
C ARG A 740 -5.99 -18.18 8.34
N ASN A 741 -7.17 -17.67 8.68
CA ASN A 741 -8.30 -17.64 7.75
C ASN A 741 -8.21 -16.39 6.87
N LEU A 742 -8.13 -16.60 5.55
CA LEU A 742 -8.03 -15.52 4.58
C LEU A 742 -9.16 -15.54 3.55
N ALA A 743 -9.76 -14.37 3.32
CA ALA A 743 -10.63 -14.09 2.19
C ALA A 743 -9.80 -13.67 0.96
N VAL A 744 -9.66 -14.56 -0.03
CA VAL A 744 -9.01 -14.26 -1.31
C VAL A 744 -10.07 -13.82 -2.31
N TYR A 745 -10.01 -12.56 -2.74
CA TYR A 745 -10.95 -11.94 -3.67
C TYR A 745 -10.30 -11.62 -5.02
N PRO A 746 -11.08 -11.47 -6.10
CA PRO A 746 -10.57 -11.03 -7.39
C PRO A 746 -9.92 -9.64 -7.30
N ILE A 747 -8.72 -9.51 -7.88
CA ILE A 747 -8.02 -8.24 -8.04
C ILE A 747 -8.07 -7.85 -9.51
N THR A 748 -8.39 -6.59 -9.78
CA THR A 748 -8.41 -6.02 -11.13
C THR A 748 -7.17 -5.17 -11.33
N ASP A 749 -6.45 -5.43 -12.40
CA ASP A 749 -5.25 -4.67 -12.79
C ASP A 749 -5.36 -4.22 -14.25
N TRP A 750 -4.79 -3.07 -14.57
CA TRP A 750 -4.52 -2.72 -15.96
C TRP A 750 -3.28 -3.47 -16.44
N VAL A 751 -3.39 -4.17 -17.55
CA VAL A 751 -2.27 -4.87 -18.16
C VAL A 751 -2.10 -4.44 -19.61
N GLU A 752 -0.89 -3.97 -19.95
CA GLU A 752 -0.54 -3.48 -21.27
C GLU A 752 -0.82 -4.55 -22.34
N GLY A 753 -1.52 -4.15 -23.42
CA GLY A 753 -1.97 -5.05 -24.48
C GLY A 753 -3.18 -5.95 -24.16
N CYS A 754 -3.65 -6.00 -22.91
CA CYS A 754 -4.81 -6.80 -22.49
C CYS A 754 -5.95 -5.98 -21.86
N GLY A 755 -5.71 -4.72 -21.52
CA GLY A 755 -6.68 -3.87 -20.82
C GLY A 755 -6.85 -4.28 -19.35
N TYR A 756 -8.03 -4.05 -18.78
CA TYR A 756 -8.33 -4.46 -17.41
C TYR A 756 -8.51 -5.97 -17.31
N VAL A 757 -7.69 -6.61 -16.48
CA VAL A 757 -7.74 -8.05 -16.20
C VAL A 757 -8.11 -8.27 -14.74
N THR A 758 -9.18 -9.04 -14.50
CA THR A 758 -9.64 -9.41 -13.14
C THR A 758 -9.34 -10.89 -12.89
N ALA A 759 -8.57 -11.19 -11.83
CA ALA A 759 -8.22 -12.55 -11.45
C ALA A 759 -8.01 -12.71 -9.94
N HIS A 760 -8.16 -13.92 -9.41
CA HIS A 760 -7.76 -14.21 -8.03
C HIS A 760 -6.22 -14.23 -7.94
N PRO A 761 -5.62 -13.53 -6.96
CA PRO A 761 -4.16 -13.43 -6.81
C PRO A 761 -3.56 -14.67 -6.15
N MET A 762 -3.77 -15.83 -6.77
CA MET A 762 -3.28 -17.11 -6.31
C MET A 762 -2.98 -18.02 -7.50
N ARG A 763 -2.07 -18.96 -7.29
CA ARG A 763 -1.72 -20.01 -8.26
C ARG A 763 -1.68 -21.37 -7.57
N PRO A 764 -1.86 -22.48 -8.29
CA PRO A 764 -1.63 -23.82 -7.72
C PRO A 764 -0.25 -23.90 -7.06
N GLY A 765 -0.24 -24.37 -5.81
CA GLY A 765 0.91 -24.27 -4.92
C GLY A 765 1.88 -25.44 -4.97
N TYR A 766 1.72 -26.33 -5.93
CA TYR A 766 2.36 -27.63 -5.87
C TYR A 766 3.64 -27.73 -6.69
N ALA A 767 3.95 -26.79 -7.59
CA ALA A 767 5.15 -26.86 -8.43
C ALA A 767 6.34 -26.11 -7.81
N SER A 768 7.46 -26.80 -7.62
CA SER A 768 8.75 -26.27 -7.17
C SER A 768 9.89 -26.82 -8.02
N THR A 769 11.05 -26.16 -7.99
CA THR A 769 12.23 -26.64 -8.72
C THR A 769 13.00 -27.66 -7.89
N VAL A 770 13.61 -28.66 -8.55
CA VAL A 770 14.41 -29.71 -7.89
C VAL A 770 15.49 -29.12 -6.98
N HIS A 771 16.15 -28.04 -7.41
CA HIS A 771 17.14 -27.32 -6.61
C HIS A 771 16.56 -26.73 -5.30
N LYS A 772 15.32 -26.25 -5.31
CA LYS A 772 14.66 -25.71 -4.11
C LYS A 772 14.15 -26.80 -3.17
N LEU A 773 14.03 -28.03 -3.64
CA LEU A 773 13.61 -29.17 -2.85
C LEU A 773 14.77 -29.89 -2.16
N GLN A 774 16.03 -29.52 -2.47
CA GLN A 774 17.20 -30.15 -1.86
C GLN A 774 17.19 -29.98 -0.34
N GLY A 775 17.27 -31.10 0.38
CA GLY A 775 17.19 -31.14 1.85
C GLY A 775 15.78 -31.36 2.41
N ALA A 776 14.71 -31.12 1.63
CA ALA A 776 13.33 -31.32 2.09
C ALA A 776 12.91 -32.80 2.11
N GLU A 777 11.99 -33.13 3.02
CA GLU A 777 11.27 -34.40 3.06
C GLU A 777 9.80 -34.15 2.69
N LEU A 778 9.27 -34.94 1.75
CA LEU A 778 7.95 -34.78 1.16
C LEU A 778 7.12 -36.04 1.38
N GLU A 779 5.83 -35.88 1.65
CA GLU A 779 4.87 -36.99 1.72
C GLU A 779 4.70 -37.68 0.36
N HIS A 780 4.67 -36.89 -0.73
CA HIS A 780 4.61 -37.39 -2.09
C HIS A 780 5.20 -36.38 -3.09
N VAL A 781 5.91 -36.86 -4.11
CA VAL A 781 6.51 -36.02 -5.16
C VAL A 781 6.11 -36.47 -6.57
N THR A 782 5.73 -35.54 -7.44
CA THR A 782 5.55 -35.81 -8.88
C THR A 782 6.70 -35.17 -9.64
N ILE A 783 7.60 -35.97 -10.17
CA ILE A 783 8.85 -35.51 -10.74
C ILE A 783 8.67 -35.34 -12.25
N TRP A 784 8.82 -34.11 -12.74
CA TRP A 784 8.84 -33.80 -14.17
C TRP A 784 10.18 -33.17 -14.53
N LEU A 785 11.12 -34.01 -14.95
CA LEU A 785 12.46 -33.60 -15.37
C LEU A 785 12.40 -33.06 -16.80
N ASP A 786 11.93 -31.83 -16.95
CA ASP A 786 11.76 -31.12 -18.23
C ASP A 786 13.08 -30.86 -18.98
N ILE A 787 14.22 -30.90 -18.29
CA ILE A 787 15.55 -30.65 -18.86
C ILE A 787 16.43 -31.91 -18.75
N PRO A 788 16.90 -32.49 -19.87
CA PRO A 788 17.85 -33.60 -19.85
C PRO A 788 19.27 -33.15 -19.49
N TYR A 789 20.12 -34.08 -19.07
CA TYR A 789 21.54 -33.89 -18.73
C TYR A 789 21.84 -33.01 -17.50
N MET A 790 20.82 -32.62 -16.74
CA MET A 790 21.03 -31.91 -15.48
C MET A 790 21.62 -32.86 -14.43
N LYS A 791 22.84 -32.55 -13.95
CA LYS A 791 23.54 -33.35 -12.95
C LYS A 791 22.71 -33.48 -11.68
N ALA A 792 22.66 -34.71 -11.16
CA ALA A 792 21.97 -35.10 -9.93
C ALA A 792 20.46 -34.85 -9.86
N ALA A 793 19.82 -34.27 -10.89
CA ALA A 793 18.43 -33.80 -10.78
C ALA A 793 17.44 -34.93 -10.44
N GLY A 794 17.49 -36.04 -11.16
CA GLY A 794 16.65 -37.20 -10.87
C GLY A 794 16.92 -37.81 -9.48
N TYR A 795 18.19 -37.89 -9.05
CA TYR A 795 18.55 -38.37 -7.72
C TYR A 795 18.03 -37.45 -6.60
N VAL A 796 18.23 -36.14 -6.74
CA VAL A 796 17.76 -35.15 -5.77
C VAL A 796 16.24 -35.18 -5.66
N ALA A 797 15.53 -35.29 -6.77
CA ALA A 797 14.06 -35.33 -6.78
C ALA A 797 13.50 -36.61 -6.14
N LEU A 798 14.03 -37.80 -6.45
CA LEU A 798 13.58 -39.06 -5.86
C LEU A 798 13.95 -39.19 -4.37
N SER A 799 15.06 -38.60 -3.95
CA SER A 799 15.49 -38.66 -2.54
C SER A 799 14.68 -37.77 -1.59
N ARG A 800 13.59 -37.16 -2.07
CA ARG A 800 12.69 -36.35 -1.23
C ARG A 800 11.63 -37.18 -0.50
N VAL A 801 11.41 -38.44 -0.88
CA VAL A 801 10.33 -39.28 -0.33
C VAL A 801 10.88 -40.52 0.37
N GLN A 802 10.10 -41.11 1.29
CA GLN A 802 10.55 -42.22 2.12
C GLN A 802 10.34 -43.61 1.49
N ARG A 803 9.31 -43.78 0.63
CA ARG A 803 8.91 -45.07 0.04
C ARG A 803 8.82 -45.01 -1.47
N ASP A 804 8.94 -46.16 -2.13
CA ASP A 804 8.85 -46.25 -3.59
C ASP A 804 7.46 -45.81 -4.09
N SER A 805 6.39 -46.09 -3.33
CA SER A 805 5.02 -45.69 -3.65
C SER A 805 4.77 -44.18 -3.72
N ASP A 806 5.68 -43.37 -3.18
CA ASP A 806 5.42 -41.97 -2.86
C ASP A 806 5.89 -41.01 -3.97
N TYR A 807 6.19 -41.54 -5.17
CA TYR A 807 6.47 -40.69 -6.34
C TYR A 807 5.72 -41.08 -7.61
N LEU A 808 5.50 -40.08 -8.44
CA LEU A 808 5.08 -40.22 -9.82
C LEU A 808 6.08 -39.51 -10.74
N LEU A 809 6.10 -39.89 -12.02
CA LEU A 809 6.92 -39.31 -13.08
C LEU A 809 6.02 -38.68 -14.15
N GLY A 810 6.29 -37.42 -14.45
CA GLY A 810 5.67 -36.66 -15.52
C GLY A 810 6.45 -36.71 -16.82
N GLY A 811 5.74 -36.75 -17.95
CA GLY A 811 6.33 -36.62 -19.28
C GLY A 811 7.12 -37.85 -19.75
N ILE A 812 8.02 -37.62 -20.73
CA ILE A 812 8.85 -38.67 -21.35
C ILE A 812 10.21 -38.73 -20.67
N VAL A 813 10.37 -39.66 -19.74
CA VAL A 813 11.61 -39.82 -18.96
C VAL A 813 12.60 -40.73 -19.67
N THR A 814 13.78 -40.20 -19.98
CA THR A 814 14.94 -40.94 -20.50
C THR A 814 16.08 -41.04 -19.49
N ARG A 815 17.06 -41.91 -19.76
CA ARG A 815 18.28 -42.07 -18.94
C ARG A 815 19.05 -40.76 -18.73
N LYS A 816 18.94 -39.83 -19.69
CA LYS A 816 19.63 -38.53 -19.68
C LYS A 816 19.18 -37.62 -18.54
N HIS A 817 18.00 -37.83 -17.97
CA HIS A 817 17.50 -37.04 -16.84
C HIS A 817 18.05 -37.51 -15.48
N PHE A 818 18.78 -38.63 -15.46
CA PHE A 818 19.35 -39.24 -14.27
C PHE A 818 20.88 -39.25 -14.33
N LEU A 819 21.46 -38.12 -14.76
CA LEU A 819 22.91 -37.97 -14.75
C LEU A 819 23.37 -37.90 -13.27
N PRO A 820 24.38 -38.69 -12.84
CA PRO A 820 24.85 -38.68 -11.46
C PRO A 820 25.50 -37.33 -11.08
N ALA A 821 25.70 -37.11 -9.78
CA ALA A 821 26.35 -35.91 -9.26
C ALA A 821 27.86 -35.88 -9.53
N MET A 822 28.49 -37.07 -9.52
CA MET A 822 29.91 -37.28 -9.79
C MET A 822 30.17 -37.45 -11.28
#